data_AF-A0A9W8HHY5-F1
#
_entry.id   AF-A0A9W8HHY5-F1
#
_cell.length_a   1.000
_cell.length_b   1.000
_cell.length_c   1.000
_cell.angle_alpha   90.00
_cell.angle_beta   90.00
_cell.angle_gamma   90.00
#
_symmetry.space_group_name_H-M   'P 1'
#
loop_
_entity.id
_entity.type
_entity.pdbx_description
1 polymer ?
#
loop_
_entity_poly.entity_id
_entity_poly.type
_entity_poly.pdbx_seq_one_letter_code
_entity_poly.pdbx_strand_id
1 'polypeptide(L)'
;MAAAAAGSEAALATAPSSLMVGLQLSGRKAAVFGSGASAVTRATLALEAGADVVLYSADVAAALGKWAGSGRISTAAGASLAAGDAAAFSVVLVADGVASDAAVAIAQAARAGGAAVNVAGRADLSDFALVPSYRGGGGLQVAVTTNGVAPRVAQRLLREIVARLPADLEPQLGEVARLGAAAAAAERAHAAAAAKLEAVAASAADEAGLSTAATAAHTPGPASEAGDAAAAVDLGALRNGAAVTLDAQAAVAYAAHALSDLCFVYAAAEQPLGAAALAWSRRAEKNAFGGWVSALRMQTRGGAGHALWGALASGARVAALASGDSLAHMAGVLHELAAQRHALVVHAEAQTLDAAGEAHADHDAARAALATGAVVLASASPQEAHDVALVAHAVAAAARTPVVHVTSGAAQPAGVRTASHAQTALFVDAVAKAAGGSAGGAVDAAFALLRSTFGRTYARFEYSGPADAETVFVALGQPAAEATAALPALLRQGAAAGVLTVRALRPWDAAALAASLPGSARRIVVLPCTRGAAAGDALVADVALAALVGLPGRGVRVTASAVAGGADDVAAAMAAALGLEAAETEAAAAEEAAPAQAAAPPAESAAPALGETVASADVARMLAFPEAYGAHVAARPDERTHTVRVSAKYRMTPADYDRNIFHIEFDTRGTELTYEIGDALGVYGANDPALVDAFVAAYGLDGDQLVAAARDGGRRETRSVRGWLTHALDLFGRPAKAFYAALAECAADAAEAERLRWLTTADGAAEFRARVADTVTYADVLLEFASAQPSAQRLVALVAPIKPRHYSIASSARMHPGSVHLCVVAVEWRDSRGRRRAGQCTRFLDALAPGDAVVVSVKPSVMKLPPCDEQPVIMAGLGTGMAPFRAFIEERAVRQQQGAAVGPMTLYFGSRHRAMEYLYGEELEAYHAAGLLTNLRLAFSRDQRDKVYIQHRMRQDAALLADHMLAADGAFYLCGPTWPAADVKDAMVAAFTTAGGVRPADANKTIEDLKERERYILEVY
;
A
#
# COMPACT_ATOMS: atom_id res chain seq x y z
N MET A 1 27.85 1.38 -32.39
CA MET A 1 27.21 0.11 -31.98
C MET A 1 26.95 0.05 -30.48
N ALA A 2 27.94 -0.10 -29.58
CA ALA A 2 27.68 -0.17 -28.14
C ALA A 2 26.89 1.04 -27.57
N ALA A 3 27.21 2.26 -28.00
CA ALA A 3 26.47 3.47 -27.60
C ALA A 3 25.04 3.58 -28.18
N ALA A 4 24.71 2.84 -29.24
CA ALA A 4 23.34 2.83 -29.81
C ALA A 4 22.42 1.91 -28.99
N ALA A 5 22.93 0.76 -28.54
CA ALA A 5 22.20 -0.15 -27.67
C ALA A 5 21.72 0.55 -26.38
N ALA A 6 22.62 1.30 -25.71
CA ALA A 6 22.29 2.02 -24.48
C ALA A 6 21.18 3.09 -24.66
N GLY A 7 21.12 3.75 -25.83
CA GLY A 7 20.03 4.69 -26.13
C GLY A 7 18.67 4.00 -26.30
N SER A 8 18.65 2.81 -26.89
CA SER A 8 17.43 1.99 -27.01
C SER A 8 16.96 1.44 -25.65
N GLU A 9 17.89 1.00 -24.79
CA GLU A 9 17.58 0.52 -23.44
C GLU A 9 17.01 1.63 -22.55
N ALA A 10 17.52 2.86 -22.66
CA ALA A 10 17.01 4.01 -21.90
C ALA A 10 15.58 4.39 -22.30
N ALA A 11 15.23 4.33 -23.60
CA ALA A 11 13.85 4.54 -24.05
C ALA A 11 12.90 3.41 -23.61
N LEU A 12 13.39 2.16 -23.59
CA LEU A 12 12.64 1.00 -23.11
C LEU A 12 12.51 0.94 -21.58
N ALA A 13 13.41 1.55 -20.82
CA ALA A 13 13.27 1.72 -19.37
C ALA A 13 12.09 2.64 -18.98
N THR A 14 11.55 3.42 -19.92
CA THR A 14 10.33 4.22 -19.76
C THR A 14 9.06 3.54 -20.28
N ALA A 15 9.15 2.31 -20.79
CA ALA A 15 8.00 1.50 -21.18
C ALA A 15 7.32 0.84 -19.96
N PRO A 16 6.02 0.50 -20.02
CA PRO A 16 5.30 -0.08 -18.88
C PRO A 16 5.95 -1.34 -18.30
N SER A 17 5.87 -1.48 -16.98
CA SER A 17 6.49 -2.51 -16.13
C SER A 17 6.05 -3.96 -16.39
N SER A 18 5.07 -4.16 -17.26
CA SER A 18 4.64 -5.46 -17.75
C SER A 18 4.05 -5.36 -19.15
N LEU A 19 4.47 -6.28 -20.02
CA LEU A 19 3.92 -6.47 -21.37
C LEU A 19 2.92 -7.64 -21.32
N MET A 20 1.68 -7.39 -21.75
CA MET A 20 0.72 -8.47 -22.00
C MET A 20 1.01 -9.13 -23.34
N VAL A 21 1.22 -10.45 -23.34
CA VAL A 21 1.58 -11.23 -24.52
C VAL A 21 0.65 -12.44 -24.65
N GLY A 22 0.14 -12.70 -25.85
CA GLY A 22 -0.61 -13.93 -26.16
C GLY A 22 0.29 -15.04 -26.68
N LEU A 23 0.41 -16.16 -25.96
CA LEU A 23 1.07 -17.37 -26.44
C LEU A 23 0.13 -18.16 -27.36
N GLN A 24 0.47 -18.27 -28.63
CA GLN A 24 -0.22 -19.17 -29.56
C GLN A 24 0.21 -20.62 -29.31
N LEU A 25 -0.68 -21.40 -28.70
CA LEU A 25 -0.42 -22.80 -28.31
C LEU A 25 -1.12 -23.83 -29.22
N SER A 26 -1.89 -23.40 -30.23
CA SER A 26 -2.57 -24.29 -31.18
C SER A 26 -1.61 -25.33 -31.79
N GLY A 27 -1.89 -26.61 -31.53
CA GLY A 27 -1.09 -27.75 -32.02
C GLY A 27 0.29 -27.90 -31.38
N ARG A 28 0.54 -27.24 -30.24
CA ARG A 28 1.81 -27.33 -29.49
C ARG A 28 1.62 -28.10 -28.19
N LYS A 29 2.66 -28.80 -27.73
CA LYS A 29 2.60 -29.54 -26.45
C LYS A 29 2.82 -28.64 -25.24
N ALA A 30 2.03 -28.87 -24.20
CA ALA A 30 2.20 -28.28 -22.87
C ALA A 30 2.29 -29.38 -21.80
N ALA A 31 3.17 -29.22 -20.82
CA ALA A 31 3.25 -30.12 -19.67
C ALA A 31 2.60 -29.49 -18.44
N VAL A 32 1.84 -30.28 -17.66
CA VAL A 32 1.27 -29.84 -16.38
C VAL A 32 1.68 -30.81 -15.26
N PHE A 33 2.25 -30.25 -14.20
CA PHE A 33 2.72 -30.97 -13.00
C PHE A 33 1.90 -30.54 -11.77
N GLY A 34 1.67 -31.48 -10.85
CA GLY A 34 0.87 -31.27 -9.64
C GLY A 34 -0.58 -31.73 -9.76
N SER A 35 -1.34 -31.56 -8.69
CA SER A 35 -2.70 -32.10 -8.49
C SER A 35 -3.71 -31.00 -8.11
N GLY A 36 -4.99 -31.37 -8.01
CA GLY A 36 -6.04 -30.48 -7.52
C GLY A 36 -6.38 -29.27 -8.41
N ALA A 37 -7.13 -28.32 -7.86
CA ALA A 37 -7.77 -27.24 -8.62
C ALA A 37 -6.80 -26.32 -9.39
N SER A 38 -5.60 -26.09 -8.87
CA SER A 38 -4.56 -25.30 -9.54
C SER A 38 -4.08 -26.00 -10.82
N ALA A 39 -3.82 -27.30 -10.76
CA ALA A 39 -3.43 -28.11 -11.92
C ALA A 39 -4.56 -28.19 -12.96
N VAL A 40 -5.80 -28.40 -12.53
CA VAL A 40 -6.99 -28.42 -13.39
C VAL A 40 -7.17 -27.09 -14.12
N THR A 41 -7.02 -25.95 -13.42
CA THR A 41 -7.12 -24.61 -14.02
C THR A 41 -6.03 -24.38 -15.07
N ARG A 42 -4.79 -24.77 -14.77
CA ARG A 42 -3.62 -24.63 -15.67
C ARG A 42 -3.75 -25.50 -16.93
N ALA A 43 -4.20 -26.75 -16.77
CA ALA A 43 -4.48 -27.64 -17.89
C ALA A 43 -5.64 -27.13 -18.76
N THR A 44 -6.71 -26.62 -18.15
CA THR A 44 -7.87 -26.03 -18.86
C THR A 44 -7.42 -24.84 -19.71
N LEU A 45 -6.65 -23.91 -19.13
CA LEU A 45 -6.11 -22.74 -19.84
C LEU A 45 -5.25 -23.13 -21.06
N ALA A 46 -4.42 -24.16 -20.93
CA ALA A 46 -3.61 -24.67 -22.04
C ALA A 46 -4.47 -25.32 -23.15
N LEU A 47 -5.48 -26.11 -22.78
CA LEU A 47 -6.41 -26.76 -23.71
C LEU A 47 -7.26 -25.74 -24.49
N GLU A 48 -7.81 -24.73 -23.80
CA GLU A 48 -8.53 -23.59 -24.38
C GLU A 48 -7.67 -22.79 -25.36
N ALA A 49 -6.38 -22.59 -25.04
CA ALA A 49 -5.40 -21.96 -25.91
C ALA A 49 -4.92 -22.82 -27.09
N GLY A 50 -5.40 -24.06 -27.21
CA GLY A 50 -5.10 -24.94 -28.34
C GLY A 50 -3.93 -25.91 -28.13
N ALA A 51 -3.38 -26.03 -26.91
CA ALA A 51 -2.28 -26.95 -26.62
C ALA A 51 -2.72 -28.42 -26.51
N ASP A 52 -1.82 -29.34 -26.85
CA ASP A 52 -1.94 -30.75 -26.50
C ASP A 52 -1.25 -30.97 -25.15
N VAL A 53 -2.01 -31.40 -24.14
CA VAL A 53 -1.57 -31.39 -22.75
C VAL A 53 -1.11 -32.77 -22.29
N VAL A 54 0.10 -32.81 -21.73
CA VAL A 54 0.65 -33.98 -21.02
C VAL A 54 0.52 -33.73 -19.52
N LEU A 55 -0.25 -34.58 -18.85
CA LEU A 55 -0.49 -34.54 -17.41
C LEU A 55 0.43 -35.52 -16.68
N TYR A 56 1.20 -35.02 -15.72
CA TYR A 56 2.07 -35.85 -14.86
C TYR A 56 1.39 -36.25 -13.54
N SER A 57 0.06 -36.08 -13.45
CA SER A 57 -0.77 -36.55 -12.34
C SER A 57 -2.10 -37.11 -12.87
N ALA A 58 -2.47 -38.29 -12.40
CA ALA A 58 -3.61 -39.06 -12.95
C ALA A 58 -4.99 -38.56 -12.47
N ASP A 59 -5.04 -37.88 -11.32
CA ASP A 59 -6.25 -37.29 -10.74
C ASP A 59 -6.78 -36.09 -11.56
N VAL A 60 -5.88 -35.27 -12.10
CA VAL A 60 -6.21 -34.09 -12.93
C VAL A 60 -6.97 -34.49 -14.19
N ALA A 61 -6.64 -35.66 -14.77
CA ALA A 61 -7.31 -36.16 -15.98
C ALA A 61 -8.81 -36.44 -15.75
N ALA A 62 -9.19 -36.92 -14.58
CA ALA A 62 -10.59 -37.20 -14.24
C ALA A 62 -11.43 -35.92 -14.06
N ALA A 63 -10.81 -34.83 -13.59
CA ALA A 63 -11.47 -33.54 -13.39
C ALA A 63 -11.68 -32.73 -14.69
N LEU A 64 -10.95 -33.04 -15.77
CA LEU A 64 -11.03 -32.34 -17.06
C LEU A 64 -12.15 -32.90 -17.98
N GLY A 65 -13.29 -33.28 -17.41
CA GLY A 65 -14.35 -34.04 -18.10
C GLY A 65 -14.83 -33.46 -19.44
N LYS A 66 -14.91 -32.13 -19.59
CA LYS A 66 -15.27 -31.45 -20.86
C LYS A 66 -14.30 -31.76 -22.02
N TRP A 67 -13.06 -32.13 -21.70
CA TRP A 67 -12.00 -32.42 -22.65
C TRP A 67 -11.73 -33.92 -22.82
N ALA A 68 -12.44 -34.78 -22.08
CA ALA A 68 -12.39 -36.23 -22.26
C ALA A 68 -12.87 -36.59 -23.68
N GLY A 69 -12.09 -37.40 -24.40
CA GLY A 69 -12.38 -37.75 -25.80
C GLY A 69 -11.86 -36.75 -26.85
N SER A 70 -11.29 -35.60 -26.45
CA SER A 70 -10.70 -34.64 -27.40
C SER A 70 -9.46 -35.15 -28.16
N GLY A 71 -8.84 -36.24 -27.69
CA GLY A 71 -7.56 -36.75 -28.19
C GLY A 71 -6.33 -35.91 -27.80
N ARG A 72 -6.53 -34.80 -27.09
CA ARG A 72 -5.52 -33.76 -26.80
C ARG A 72 -5.02 -33.75 -25.35
N ILE A 73 -5.43 -34.75 -24.57
CA ILE A 73 -4.91 -35.03 -23.23
C ILE A 73 -4.19 -36.38 -23.28
N SER A 74 -2.99 -36.43 -22.72
CA SER A 74 -2.23 -37.66 -22.48
C SER A 74 -1.66 -37.66 -21.07
N THR A 75 -1.46 -38.82 -20.48
CA THR A 75 -0.88 -38.98 -19.14
C THR A 75 0.52 -39.56 -19.23
N ALA A 76 1.43 -39.03 -18.41
CA ALA A 76 2.80 -39.53 -18.26
C ALA A 76 3.00 -40.08 -16.84
N ALA A 77 3.82 -41.12 -16.70
CA ALA A 77 4.15 -41.71 -15.41
C ALA A 77 5.45 -41.10 -14.86
N GLY A 78 5.38 -40.51 -13.67
CA GLY A 78 6.53 -39.93 -12.96
C GLY A 78 6.29 -38.51 -12.47
N ALA A 79 7.06 -38.07 -11.48
CA ALA A 79 6.98 -36.73 -10.87
C ALA A 79 8.13 -35.80 -11.30
N SER A 80 8.82 -36.12 -12.41
CA SER A 80 10.01 -35.42 -12.88
C SER A 80 10.00 -35.26 -14.41
N LEU A 81 10.77 -34.27 -14.89
CA LEU A 81 10.98 -33.99 -16.31
C LEU A 81 12.47 -34.16 -16.61
N ALA A 82 12.83 -35.07 -17.53
CA ALA A 82 14.22 -35.16 -17.98
C ALA A 82 14.52 -34.04 -18.99
N ALA A 83 15.76 -33.55 -19.01
CA ALA A 83 16.16 -32.43 -19.88
C ALA A 83 16.01 -32.74 -21.40
N GLY A 84 16.11 -34.01 -21.80
CA GLY A 84 15.85 -34.43 -23.17
C GLY A 84 14.36 -34.38 -23.56
N ASP A 85 13.47 -34.73 -22.64
CA ASP A 85 12.01 -34.74 -22.88
C ASP A 85 11.42 -33.32 -22.82
N ALA A 86 12.06 -32.42 -22.06
CA ALA A 86 11.67 -31.02 -21.95
C ALA A 86 11.60 -30.30 -23.31
N ALA A 87 12.46 -30.67 -24.27
CA ALA A 87 12.48 -30.08 -25.61
C ALA A 87 11.23 -30.36 -26.45
N ALA A 88 10.38 -31.31 -26.04
CA ALA A 88 9.10 -31.58 -26.70
C ALA A 88 8.00 -30.57 -26.35
N PHE A 89 8.21 -29.70 -25.35
CA PHE A 89 7.18 -28.81 -24.80
C PHE A 89 7.42 -27.34 -25.15
N SER A 90 6.34 -26.61 -25.44
CA SER A 90 6.40 -25.15 -25.61
C SER A 90 6.18 -24.39 -24.30
N VAL A 91 5.42 -24.97 -23.37
CA VAL A 91 5.18 -24.40 -22.04
C VAL A 91 5.10 -25.50 -20.99
N VAL A 92 5.62 -25.22 -19.79
CA VAL A 92 5.57 -26.11 -18.61
C VAL A 92 4.89 -25.37 -17.47
N LEU A 93 3.79 -25.92 -16.95
CA LEU A 93 2.98 -25.32 -15.90
C LEU A 93 3.06 -26.19 -14.65
N VAL A 94 3.66 -25.69 -13.59
CA VAL A 94 3.75 -26.38 -12.30
C VAL A 94 2.71 -25.79 -11.36
N ALA A 95 1.80 -26.63 -10.87
CA ALA A 95 0.73 -26.25 -9.95
C ALA A 95 1.19 -26.24 -8.49
N ASP A 96 0.33 -25.71 -7.63
CA ASP A 96 0.54 -25.73 -6.18
C ASP A 96 0.57 -27.17 -5.63
N GLY A 97 1.34 -27.39 -4.57
CA GLY A 97 1.49 -28.71 -3.93
C GLY A 97 2.61 -29.60 -4.49
N VAL A 98 3.30 -29.19 -5.56
CA VAL A 98 4.56 -29.84 -5.97
C VAL A 98 5.68 -29.44 -4.99
N ALA A 99 6.40 -30.43 -4.46
CA ALA A 99 7.50 -30.21 -3.51
C ALA A 99 8.57 -29.26 -4.10
N SER A 100 9.11 -28.35 -3.29
CA SER A 100 9.99 -27.26 -3.77
C SER A 100 11.18 -27.78 -4.60
N ASP A 101 11.86 -28.84 -4.14
CA ASP A 101 13.02 -29.40 -4.83
C ASP A 101 12.65 -29.99 -6.20
N ALA A 102 11.47 -30.63 -6.29
CA ALA A 102 10.93 -31.14 -7.54
C ALA A 102 10.52 -29.99 -8.49
N ALA A 103 9.90 -28.93 -7.97
CA ALA A 103 9.54 -27.74 -8.75
C ALA A 103 10.78 -27.03 -9.32
N VAL A 104 11.87 -26.92 -8.53
CA VAL A 104 13.16 -26.40 -8.99
C VAL A 104 13.75 -27.28 -10.10
N ALA A 105 13.77 -28.61 -9.92
CA ALA A 105 14.29 -29.55 -10.92
C ALA A 105 13.48 -29.52 -12.23
N ILE A 106 12.15 -29.48 -12.15
CA ILE A 106 11.26 -29.38 -13.32
C ILE A 106 11.49 -28.04 -14.04
N ALA A 107 11.60 -26.92 -13.31
CA ALA A 107 11.88 -25.62 -13.91
C ALA A 107 13.26 -25.57 -14.60
N GLN A 108 14.29 -26.18 -13.99
CA GLN A 108 15.62 -26.30 -14.60
C GLN A 108 15.60 -27.16 -15.86
N ALA A 109 14.92 -28.31 -15.85
CA ALA A 109 14.77 -29.17 -17.01
C ALA A 109 13.99 -28.50 -18.16
N ALA A 110 12.86 -27.86 -17.85
CA ALA A 110 12.07 -27.08 -18.80
C ALA A 110 12.91 -26.01 -19.51
N ARG A 111 13.68 -25.24 -18.73
CA ARG A 111 14.60 -24.21 -19.22
C ARG A 111 15.73 -24.80 -20.08
N ALA A 112 16.28 -25.95 -19.71
CA ALA A 112 17.30 -26.65 -20.50
C ALA A 112 16.77 -27.15 -21.85
N GLY A 113 15.49 -27.58 -21.90
CA GLY A 113 14.79 -27.92 -23.14
C GLY A 113 14.28 -26.73 -23.95
N GLY A 114 14.38 -25.50 -23.45
CA GLY A 114 13.90 -24.28 -24.11
C GLY A 114 12.40 -24.00 -23.99
N ALA A 115 11.69 -24.72 -23.13
CA ALA A 115 10.28 -24.49 -22.82
C ALA A 115 10.13 -23.33 -21.82
N ALA A 116 9.09 -22.50 -21.98
CA ALA A 116 8.79 -21.44 -21.00
C ALA A 116 8.10 -22.03 -19.77
N VAL A 117 8.58 -21.74 -18.56
CA VAL A 117 8.01 -22.30 -17.32
C VAL A 117 7.21 -21.25 -16.51
N ASN A 118 6.09 -21.68 -15.90
CA ASN A 118 5.44 -20.95 -14.81
C ASN A 118 5.16 -21.90 -13.65
N VAL A 119 5.57 -21.50 -12.44
CA VAL A 119 5.39 -22.24 -11.19
C VAL A 119 4.47 -21.45 -10.27
N ALA A 120 3.39 -22.10 -9.81
CA ALA A 120 2.43 -21.50 -8.90
C ALA A 120 3.10 -21.06 -7.58
N GLY A 121 2.75 -19.87 -7.09
CA GLY A 121 3.34 -19.27 -5.88
C GLY A 121 4.84 -18.95 -5.94
N ARG A 122 5.54 -19.21 -7.06
CA ARG A 122 7.00 -19.12 -7.17
C ARG A 122 7.43 -18.28 -8.38
N ALA A 123 7.45 -16.97 -8.16
CA ALA A 123 7.83 -15.99 -9.17
C ALA A 123 9.32 -16.14 -9.56
N ASP A 124 10.20 -16.49 -8.61
CA ASP A 124 11.62 -16.81 -8.81
C ASP A 124 11.88 -17.99 -9.78
N LEU A 125 10.92 -18.92 -9.87
CA LEU A 125 10.99 -20.07 -10.78
C LEU A 125 10.20 -19.86 -12.08
N SER A 126 9.56 -18.71 -12.28
CA SER A 126 8.66 -18.44 -13.41
C SER A 126 9.27 -17.52 -14.46
N ASP A 127 9.08 -17.83 -15.73
CA ASP A 127 9.53 -17.02 -16.87
C ASP A 127 8.46 -16.00 -17.34
N PHE A 128 7.24 -16.10 -16.80
CA PHE A 128 6.09 -15.21 -17.03
C PHE A 128 5.07 -15.39 -15.89
N ALA A 129 4.17 -14.43 -15.70
CA ALA A 129 2.98 -14.61 -14.86
C ALA A 129 1.80 -15.08 -15.71
N LEU A 130 1.16 -16.18 -15.31
CA LEU A 130 -0.01 -16.73 -15.97
C LEU A 130 -1.24 -15.87 -15.63
N VAL A 131 -1.76 -15.11 -16.59
CA VAL A 131 -2.94 -14.26 -16.36
C VAL A 131 -4.21 -15.07 -16.62
N PRO A 132 -5.20 -15.06 -15.72
CA PRO A 132 -6.47 -15.75 -15.91
C PRO A 132 -7.37 -14.97 -16.88
N SER A 133 -6.98 -14.88 -18.16
CA SER A 133 -7.82 -14.38 -19.26
C SER A 133 -7.57 -15.16 -20.56
N TYR A 134 -8.62 -15.75 -21.12
CA TYR A 134 -8.63 -16.31 -22.46
C TYR A 134 -9.66 -15.56 -23.31
N ARG A 135 -9.26 -15.11 -24.50
CA ARG A 135 -10.14 -14.47 -25.48
C ARG A 135 -10.32 -15.44 -26.65
N GLY A 136 -11.57 -15.77 -26.98
CA GLY A 136 -11.88 -16.79 -27.99
C GLY A 136 -11.09 -16.59 -29.29
N GLY A 137 -10.27 -17.60 -29.67
CA GLY A 137 -9.43 -17.58 -30.86
C GLY A 137 -8.05 -16.89 -30.71
N GLY A 138 -7.70 -16.37 -29.54
CA GLY A 138 -6.59 -15.42 -29.34
C GLY A 138 -5.47 -15.83 -28.37
N GLY A 139 -5.11 -17.11 -28.28
CA GLY A 139 -3.96 -17.60 -27.50
C GLY A 139 -4.10 -17.51 -25.96
N LEU A 140 -3.11 -18.03 -25.24
CA LEU A 140 -3.01 -17.93 -23.78
C LEU A 140 -2.37 -16.60 -23.37
N GLN A 141 -3.09 -15.75 -22.65
CA GLN A 141 -2.54 -14.47 -22.20
C GLN A 141 -1.58 -14.66 -21.02
N VAL A 142 -0.39 -14.07 -21.12
CA VAL A 142 0.64 -14.06 -20.08
C VAL A 142 1.15 -12.65 -19.87
N ALA A 143 1.40 -12.28 -18.61
CA ALA A 143 2.06 -11.04 -18.26
C ALA A 143 3.57 -11.29 -18.18
N VAL A 144 4.33 -10.57 -18.99
CA VAL A 144 5.79 -10.63 -19.04
C VAL A 144 6.31 -9.34 -18.40
N THR A 145 6.80 -9.43 -17.16
CA THR A 145 7.28 -8.25 -16.43
C THR A 145 8.73 -7.92 -16.76
N THR A 146 9.00 -6.63 -17.00
CA THR A 146 10.33 -6.06 -17.23
C THR A 146 11.04 -5.70 -15.91
N ASN A 147 10.31 -5.63 -14.79
CA ASN A 147 10.81 -5.18 -13.48
C ASN A 147 11.60 -6.26 -12.70
N GLY A 148 12.38 -7.09 -13.38
CA GLY A 148 13.34 -8.01 -12.76
C GLY A 148 12.82 -9.37 -12.28
N VAL A 149 11.50 -9.60 -12.24
CA VAL A 149 10.93 -10.88 -11.75
C VAL A 149 10.84 -11.97 -12.84
N ALA A 150 10.91 -11.61 -14.14
CA ALA A 150 10.90 -12.56 -15.25
C ALA A 150 11.84 -12.16 -16.43
N PRO A 151 13.18 -12.19 -16.25
CA PRO A 151 14.10 -11.46 -17.15
C PRO A 151 14.17 -11.97 -18.61
N ARG A 152 13.89 -13.26 -18.87
CA ARG A 152 14.33 -13.91 -20.12
C ARG A 152 13.36 -13.81 -21.30
N VAL A 153 12.06 -13.98 -21.08
CA VAL A 153 11.06 -13.85 -22.17
C VAL A 153 10.97 -12.40 -22.63
N ALA A 154 11.01 -11.45 -21.70
CA ALA A 154 11.08 -10.01 -21.97
C ALA A 154 12.29 -9.68 -22.88
N GLN A 155 13.50 -10.04 -22.45
CA GLN A 155 14.73 -9.76 -23.21
C GLN A 155 14.78 -10.49 -24.56
N ARG A 156 14.25 -11.70 -24.67
CA ARG A 156 14.18 -12.42 -25.94
C ARG A 156 13.24 -11.74 -26.92
N LEU A 157 12.02 -11.37 -26.49
CA LEU A 157 11.08 -10.64 -27.32
C LEU A 157 11.63 -9.27 -27.73
N LEU A 158 12.27 -8.53 -26.80
CA LEU A 158 12.96 -7.28 -27.13
C LEU A 158 14.00 -7.48 -28.24
N ARG A 159 14.89 -8.48 -28.10
CA ARG A 159 15.93 -8.75 -29.11
C ARG A 159 15.33 -9.19 -30.45
N GLU A 160 14.29 -10.00 -30.46
CA GLU A 160 13.62 -10.44 -31.70
C GLU A 160 12.83 -9.30 -32.37
N ILE A 161 12.27 -8.34 -31.61
CA ILE A 161 11.62 -7.14 -32.14
C ILE A 161 12.67 -6.16 -32.68
N VAL A 162 13.70 -5.84 -31.90
CA VAL A 162 14.78 -4.93 -32.31
C VAL A 162 15.55 -5.46 -33.53
N ALA A 163 15.82 -6.78 -33.59
CA ALA A 163 16.48 -7.39 -34.75
C ALA A 163 15.59 -7.46 -36.03
N ARG A 164 14.30 -7.11 -35.93
CA ARG A 164 13.36 -7.03 -37.06
C ARG A 164 12.95 -5.61 -37.42
N LEU A 165 13.37 -4.61 -36.65
CA LEU A 165 13.18 -3.21 -37.01
C LEU A 165 14.11 -2.85 -38.17
N PRO A 166 13.60 -2.25 -39.26
CA PRO A 166 14.42 -1.69 -40.33
C PRO A 166 15.44 -0.66 -39.78
N ALA A 167 16.68 -0.71 -40.26
CA ALA A 167 17.78 0.11 -39.73
C ALA A 167 17.59 1.63 -39.96
N ASP A 168 16.68 2.01 -40.86
CA ASP A 168 16.25 3.37 -41.18
C ASP A 168 15.17 3.93 -40.21
N LEU A 169 14.56 3.08 -39.37
CA LEU A 169 13.58 3.49 -38.37
C LEU A 169 14.20 3.94 -37.03
N GLU A 170 15.47 3.60 -36.76
CA GLU A 170 16.15 3.95 -35.50
C GLU A 170 16.26 5.48 -35.28
N PRO A 171 16.62 6.31 -36.29
CA PRO A 171 16.59 7.76 -36.15
C PRO A 171 15.17 8.31 -35.99
N GLN A 172 14.21 7.73 -36.72
CA GLN A 172 12.82 8.16 -36.73
C GLN A 172 12.10 7.87 -35.41
N LEU A 173 12.43 6.79 -34.71
CA LEU A 173 11.91 6.51 -33.36
C LEU A 173 12.44 7.52 -32.33
N GLY A 174 13.72 7.91 -32.44
CA GLY A 174 14.28 9.01 -31.66
C GLY A 174 13.62 10.35 -31.99
N GLU A 175 13.30 10.59 -33.25
CA GLU A 175 12.59 11.78 -33.71
C GLU A 175 11.12 11.80 -33.26
N VAL A 176 10.41 10.67 -33.27
CA VAL A 176 9.04 10.52 -32.75
C VAL A 176 9.00 10.67 -31.23
N ALA A 177 9.97 10.12 -30.48
CA ALA A 177 10.06 10.35 -29.04
C ALA A 177 10.37 11.82 -28.72
N ARG A 178 11.25 12.46 -29.49
CA ARG A 178 11.56 13.89 -29.37
C ARG A 178 10.37 14.76 -29.80
N LEU A 179 9.62 14.39 -30.82
CA LEU A 179 8.39 15.06 -31.26
C LEU A 179 7.25 14.85 -30.27
N GLY A 180 7.16 13.71 -29.58
CA GLY A 180 6.21 13.49 -28.49
C GLY A 180 6.53 14.34 -27.26
N ALA A 181 7.80 14.41 -26.86
CA ALA A 181 8.25 15.30 -25.80
C ALA A 181 8.08 16.79 -26.19
N ALA A 182 8.36 17.14 -27.44
CA ALA A 182 8.16 18.48 -27.98
C ALA A 182 6.68 18.82 -28.15
N ALA A 183 5.81 17.86 -28.48
CA ALA A 183 4.36 18.03 -28.54
C ALA A 183 3.78 18.24 -27.14
N ALA A 184 4.17 17.43 -26.15
CA ALA A 184 3.76 17.65 -24.75
C ALA A 184 4.33 18.96 -24.15
N ALA A 185 5.44 19.49 -24.65
CA ALA A 185 5.95 20.82 -24.30
C ALA A 185 5.21 21.93 -25.07
N ALA A 186 4.94 21.72 -26.36
CA ALA A 186 4.21 22.62 -27.22
C ALA A 186 2.75 22.74 -26.79
N GLU A 187 2.05 21.67 -26.38
CA GLU A 187 0.70 21.70 -25.82
C GLU A 187 0.65 22.52 -24.53
N ARG A 188 1.66 22.43 -23.65
CA ARG A 188 1.75 23.29 -22.46
C ARG A 188 1.98 24.76 -22.83
N ALA A 189 2.81 25.04 -23.83
CA ALA A 189 3.00 26.38 -24.36
C ALA A 189 1.78 26.91 -25.15
N HIS A 190 1.05 26.03 -25.83
CA HIS A 190 -0.12 26.32 -26.64
C HIS A 190 -1.35 26.49 -25.77
N ALA A 191 -1.48 25.78 -24.64
CA ALA A 191 -2.48 26.06 -23.61
C ALA A 191 -2.23 27.44 -22.96
N ALA A 192 -0.96 27.78 -22.68
CA ALA A 192 -0.60 29.11 -22.18
C ALA A 192 -0.81 30.23 -23.22
N ALA A 193 -0.63 29.94 -24.52
CA ALA A 193 -0.90 30.87 -25.61
C ALA A 193 -2.39 30.97 -25.94
N ALA A 194 -3.13 29.87 -25.90
CA ALA A 194 -4.57 29.78 -26.10
C ALA A 194 -5.32 30.54 -25.00
N ALA A 195 -4.96 30.40 -23.73
CA ALA A 195 -5.51 31.22 -22.64
C ALA A 195 -5.28 32.74 -22.86
N LYS A 196 -4.24 33.11 -23.62
CA LYS A 196 -3.94 34.50 -24.00
C LYS A 196 -4.68 34.96 -25.27
N LEU A 197 -4.98 34.03 -26.18
CA LEU A 197 -5.72 34.24 -27.42
C LEU A 197 -7.25 34.20 -27.19
N GLU A 198 -7.76 33.38 -26.28
CA GLU A 198 -9.16 33.34 -25.87
C GLU A 198 -9.60 34.65 -25.20
N ALA A 199 -8.72 35.28 -24.41
CA ALA A 199 -8.94 36.62 -23.87
C ALA A 199 -9.07 37.71 -24.96
N VAL A 200 -8.55 37.47 -26.17
CA VAL A 200 -8.65 38.36 -27.34
C VAL A 200 -9.82 37.94 -28.24
N ALA A 201 -10.06 36.64 -28.41
CA ALA A 201 -11.14 36.08 -29.23
C ALA A 201 -12.52 36.27 -28.59
N ALA A 202 -12.62 36.27 -27.26
CA ALA A 202 -13.84 36.63 -26.54
C ALA A 202 -14.27 38.09 -26.80
N SER A 203 -13.36 38.96 -27.25
CA SER A 203 -13.67 40.33 -27.70
C SER A 203 -14.08 40.42 -29.19
N ALA A 204 -13.94 39.34 -29.96
CA ALA A 204 -14.18 39.34 -31.42
C ALA A 204 -15.30 38.38 -31.86
N ALA A 205 -15.63 37.36 -31.05
CA ALA A 205 -16.67 36.39 -31.35
C ALA A 205 -18.11 36.94 -31.27
N ASP A 206 -18.30 38.09 -30.60
CA ASP A 206 -19.59 38.79 -30.50
C ASP A 206 -20.01 39.49 -31.81
N GLU A 207 -19.08 39.66 -32.77
CA GLU A 207 -19.34 40.41 -34.02
C GLU A 207 -19.66 39.54 -35.26
N ALA A 208 -19.46 38.21 -35.24
CA ALA A 208 -19.28 37.42 -36.47
C ALA A 208 -20.02 36.06 -36.58
N GLY A 209 -21.11 35.84 -35.83
CA GLY A 209 -21.74 34.52 -35.66
C GLY A 209 -22.07 33.73 -36.95
N LEU A 210 -21.54 32.50 -37.07
CA LEU A 210 -21.79 31.54 -38.16
C LEU A 210 -21.51 30.08 -37.73
N SER A 211 -22.05 29.10 -38.47
CA SER A 211 -22.13 27.65 -38.16
C SER A 211 -21.82 26.79 -39.40
N THR A 212 -21.44 25.50 -39.25
CA THR A 212 -21.64 24.31 -40.16
C THR A 212 -20.61 23.17 -39.88
N ALA A 213 -20.58 22.05 -40.62
CA ALA A 213 -21.40 20.83 -40.45
C ALA A 213 -20.83 19.58 -41.23
N ALA A 214 -21.03 18.38 -40.66
CA ALA A 214 -21.22 17.04 -41.30
C ALA A 214 -20.10 16.20 -42.00
N THR A 215 -20.42 14.89 -42.11
CA THR A 215 -19.85 13.70 -42.84
C THR A 215 -18.94 12.74 -42.00
N ALA A 216 -19.18 11.42 -41.78
CA ALA A 216 -19.76 10.24 -42.51
C ALA A 216 -18.73 9.48 -43.40
N ALA A 217 -18.62 8.12 -43.47
CA ALA A 217 -19.21 6.97 -42.76
C ALA A 217 -18.48 5.63 -43.11
N HIS A 218 -18.66 4.53 -42.35
CA HIS A 218 -18.55 3.13 -42.86
C HIS A 218 -19.30 2.10 -41.97
N THR A 219 -19.72 0.95 -42.53
CA THR A 219 -20.75 0.06 -41.96
C THR A 219 -20.25 -1.38 -41.69
N PRO A 220 -20.63 -2.04 -40.57
CA PRO A 220 -20.24 -3.44 -40.26
C PRO A 220 -21.31 -4.50 -40.60
N GLY A 221 -20.91 -5.77 -40.60
CA GLY A 221 -21.76 -6.96 -40.77
C GLY A 221 -22.46 -7.45 -39.49
N PRO A 222 -23.33 -8.48 -39.59
CA PRO A 222 -24.52 -8.62 -38.74
C PRO A 222 -24.28 -9.19 -37.34
N ALA A 223 -25.14 -8.79 -36.40
CA ALA A 223 -25.18 -9.20 -35.01
C ALA A 223 -26.46 -10.01 -34.68
N SER A 224 -26.56 -10.48 -33.43
CA SER A 224 -27.71 -11.23 -32.91
C SER A 224 -28.66 -10.34 -32.11
N GLU A 225 -29.96 -10.46 -32.40
CA GLU A 225 -31.00 -9.43 -32.18
C GLU A 225 -31.16 -8.92 -30.73
N ALA A 226 -30.80 -9.68 -29.70
CA ALA A 226 -30.89 -9.23 -28.30
C ALA A 226 -29.78 -8.22 -27.91
N GLY A 227 -28.65 -8.20 -28.62
CA GLY A 227 -27.55 -7.27 -28.34
C GLY A 227 -27.67 -5.93 -29.08
N ASP A 228 -28.62 -5.81 -30.02
CA ASP A 228 -28.65 -4.70 -30.98
C ASP A 228 -29.21 -3.40 -30.41
N ALA A 229 -30.16 -3.46 -29.45
CA ALA A 229 -30.74 -2.25 -28.85
C ALA A 229 -29.68 -1.39 -28.11
N ALA A 230 -28.83 -2.01 -27.28
CA ALA A 230 -27.75 -1.33 -26.58
C ALA A 230 -26.57 -0.95 -27.51
N ALA A 231 -26.41 -1.62 -28.67
CA ALA A 231 -25.42 -1.28 -29.68
C ALA A 231 -25.86 -0.16 -30.66
N ALA A 232 -27.14 0.21 -30.64
CA ALA A 232 -27.74 1.24 -31.47
C ALA A 232 -27.59 2.67 -30.91
N VAL A 233 -27.09 2.85 -29.69
CA VAL A 233 -26.92 4.18 -29.08
C VAL A 233 -25.89 5.02 -29.85
N ASP A 234 -26.34 6.10 -30.48
CA ASP A 234 -25.48 7.03 -31.22
C ASP A 234 -24.75 8.00 -30.28
N LEU A 235 -23.43 7.84 -30.19
CA LEU A 235 -22.55 8.72 -29.42
C LEU A 235 -22.60 10.18 -29.93
N GLY A 236 -22.97 10.41 -31.20
CA GLY A 236 -23.12 11.72 -31.81
C GLY A 236 -24.15 12.61 -31.10
N ALA A 237 -25.27 12.03 -30.65
CA ALA A 237 -26.26 12.74 -29.84
C ALA A 237 -25.75 12.99 -28.40
N LEU A 238 -25.10 12.00 -27.79
CA LEU A 238 -24.64 12.07 -26.38
C LEU A 238 -23.56 13.14 -26.20
N ARG A 239 -22.54 13.15 -27.07
CA ARG A 239 -21.39 14.07 -26.97
C ARG A 239 -21.74 15.55 -27.10
N ASN A 240 -22.94 15.84 -27.62
CA ASN A 240 -23.49 17.18 -27.79
C ASN A 240 -24.40 17.63 -26.63
N GLY A 241 -24.61 16.80 -25.61
CA GLY A 241 -25.46 17.13 -24.45
C GLY A 241 -26.97 17.03 -24.72
N ALA A 242 -27.38 16.18 -25.66
CA ALA A 242 -28.80 15.98 -25.98
C ALA A 242 -29.57 15.31 -24.83
N ALA A 243 -30.89 15.56 -24.81
CA ALA A 243 -31.85 14.75 -24.04
C ALA A 243 -32.19 13.49 -24.86
N VAL A 244 -31.90 12.32 -24.31
CA VAL A 244 -32.02 11.03 -24.97
C VAL A 244 -32.60 9.99 -24.02
N THR A 245 -33.35 9.02 -24.53
CA THR A 245 -33.84 7.91 -23.70
C THR A 245 -32.71 6.90 -23.50
N LEU A 246 -32.25 6.73 -22.26
CA LEU A 246 -31.18 5.79 -21.89
C LEU A 246 -31.57 5.01 -20.62
N ASP A 247 -31.11 3.77 -20.53
CA ASP A 247 -30.98 3.06 -19.26
C ASP A 247 -29.73 3.50 -18.48
N ALA A 248 -29.59 3.03 -17.25
CA ALA A 248 -28.44 3.34 -16.39
C ALA A 248 -27.11 2.78 -16.93
N GLN A 249 -27.11 1.61 -17.58
CA GLN A 249 -25.90 1.00 -18.14
C GLN A 249 -25.31 1.85 -19.28
N ALA A 250 -26.15 2.31 -20.21
CA ALA A 250 -25.77 3.13 -21.34
C ALA A 250 -25.33 4.54 -20.91
N ALA A 251 -26.04 5.13 -19.94
CA ALA A 251 -25.67 6.39 -19.29
C ALA A 251 -24.26 6.34 -18.66
N VAL A 252 -23.95 5.24 -17.96
CA VAL A 252 -22.67 5.03 -17.29
C VAL A 252 -21.56 4.63 -18.27
N ALA A 253 -21.87 3.81 -19.27
CA ALA A 253 -20.96 3.48 -20.36
C ALA A 253 -20.54 4.75 -21.13
N TYR A 254 -21.44 5.71 -21.34
CA TYR A 254 -21.11 7.00 -21.95
C TYR A 254 -20.11 7.80 -21.12
N ALA A 255 -20.33 7.95 -19.80
CA ALA A 255 -19.38 8.62 -18.93
C ALA A 255 -18.01 7.93 -18.89
N ALA A 256 -17.99 6.59 -18.83
CA ALA A 256 -16.76 5.80 -18.89
C ALA A 256 -16.02 5.98 -20.23
N HIS A 257 -16.73 5.98 -21.36
CA HIS A 257 -16.14 6.25 -22.68
C HIS A 257 -15.61 7.69 -22.79
N ALA A 258 -16.37 8.67 -22.30
CA ALA A 258 -15.99 10.08 -22.36
C ALA A 258 -14.72 10.38 -21.52
N LEU A 259 -14.46 9.64 -20.45
CA LEU A 259 -13.42 9.97 -19.47
C LEU A 259 -12.25 8.98 -19.35
N SER A 260 -12.27 7.85 -20.07
CA SER A 260 -11.17 6.86 -20.06
C SER A 260 -10.50 6.68 -21.43
N ASP A 261 -9.29 6.12 -21.43
CA ASP A 261 -8.58 5.64 -22.62
C ASP A 261 -8.74 4.12 -22.77
N LEU A 262 -8.83 3.41 -21.64
CA LEU A 262 -9.05 1.96 -21.56
C LEU A 262 -10.27 1.66 -20.68
N CYS A 263 -11.22 0.88 -21.22
CA CYS A 263 -12.42 0.45 -20.52
C CYS A 263 -12.50 -1.08 -20.47
N PHE A 264 -12.49 -1.68 -19.29
CA PHE A 264 -12.60 -3.13 -19.11
C PHE A 264 -14.04 -3.53 -18.79
N VAL A 265 -14.55 -4.59 -19.41
CA VAL A 265 -15.94 -5.05 -19.25
C VAL A 265 -15.97 -6.45 -18.66
N TYR A 266 -16.25 -6.55 -17.37
CA TYR A 266 -16.39 -7.78 -16.59
C TYR A 266 -17.88 -8.14 -16.46
N ALA A 267 -18.43 -8.68 -17.54
CA ALA A 267 -19.82 -9.13 -17.61
C ALA A 267 -19.91 -10.64 -17.48
N ALA A 268 -20.97 -11.14 -16.84
CA ALA A 268 -21.32 -12.56 -16.92
C ALA A 268 -21.60 -12.98 -18.38
N ALA A 269 -21.75 -14.29 -18.60
CA ALA A 269 -22.40 -14.74 -19.82
C ALA A 269 -23.82 -14.16 -19.89
N GLU A 270 -24.32 -13.88 -21.09
CA GLU A 270 -25.71 -13.45 -21.36
C GLU A 270 -26.11 -12.03 -20.90
N GLN A 271 -25.33 -11.34 -20.05
CA GLN A 271 -25.58 -9.93 -19.69
C GLN A 271 -25.19 -8.93 -20.82
N PRO A 272 -25.98 -7.85 -21.04
CA PRO A 272 -25.69 -6.78 -22.01
C PRO A 272 -24.68 -5.74 -21.51
N LEU A 273 -24.19 -5.85 -20.26
CA LEU A 273 -23.28 -4.91 -19.61
C LEU A 273 -22.10 -4.52 -20.52
N GLY A 274 -21.95 -3.21 -20.76
CA GLY A 274 -20.87 -2.63 -21.56
C GLY A 274 -21.00 -2.80 -23.09
N ALA A 275 -22.14 -3.27 -23.61
CA ALA A 275 -22.37 -3.41 -25.04
C ALA A 275 -22.13 -2.11 -25.84
N ALA A 276 -22.59 -0.96 -25.32
CA ALA A 276 -22.40 0.35 -25.94
C ALA A 276 -20.91 0.74 -26.03
N ALA A 277 -20.15 0.63 -24.94
CA ALA A 277 -18.70 0.92 -24.93
C ALA A 277 -17.93 -0.02 -25.89
N LEU A 278 -18.29 -1.29 -25.94
CA LEU A 278 -17.73 -2.25 -26.91
C LEU A 278 -18.09 -1.91 -28.36
N ALA A 279 -19.27 -1.33 -28.61
CA ALA A 279 -19.69 -0.88 -29.94
C ALA A 279 -18.96 0.40 -30.39
N TRP A 280 -18.86 1.41 -29.52
CA TRP A 280 -18.14 2.66 -29.82
C TRP A 280 -16.64 2.43 -30.00
N SER A 281 -16.03 1.54 -29.22
CA SER A 281 -14.62 1.15 -29.43
C SER A 281 -14.40 0.46 -30.78
N ARG A 282 -15.32 -0.42 -31.24
CA ARG A 282 -15.26 -0.99 -32.60
C ARG A 282 -15.42 0.04 -33.72
N ARG A 283 -16.11 1.15 -33.45
CA ARG A 283 -16.24 2.30 -34.38
C ARG A 283 -15.07 3.30 -34.28
N ALA A 284 -14.10 3.05 -33.39
CA ALA A 284 -13.02 3.97 -33.06
C ALA A 284 -13.53 5.37 -32.66
N GLU A 285 -14.53 5.43 -31.77
CA GLU A 285 -14.99 6.72 -31.25
C GLU A 285 -13.99 7.34 -30.28
N LYS A 286 -13.93 8.68 -30.27
CA LYS A 286 -13.04 9.46 -29.40
C LYS A 286 -13.71 9.81 -28.07
N ASN A 287 -12.88 9.98 -27.02
CA ASN A 287 -13.30 10.46 -25.70
C ASN A 287 -13.35 12.01 -25.65
N ALA A 288 -13.72 12.58 -24.50
CA ALA A 288 -13.82 14.03 -24.30
C ALA A 288 -12.48 14.77 -24.41
N PHE A 289 -11.37 14.03 -24.38
CA PHE A 289 -10.00 14.55 -24.48
C PHE A 289 -9.37 14.28 -25.87
N GLY A 290 -10.16 13.83 -26.85
CA GLY A 290 -9.69 13.59 -28.22
C GLY A 290 -8.92 12.28 -28.45
N GLY A 291 -8.72 11.47 -27.40
CA GLY A 291 -8.08 10.16 -27.47
C GLY A 291 -9.05 9.05 -27.93
N TRP A 292 -8.52 7.94 -28.44
CA TRP A 292 -9.30 6.77 -28.87
C TRP A 292 -9.55 5.83 -27.69
N VAL A 293 -10.76 5.30 -27.55
CA VAL A 293 -11.14 4.43 -26.42
C VAL A 293 -11.05 2.95 -26.81
N SER A 294 -10.29 2.15 -26.06
CA SER A 294 -10.25 0.70 -26.22
C SER A 294 -11.08 -0.01 -25.15
N ALA A 295 -12.19 -0.62 -25.57
CA ALA A 295 -13.06 -1.41 -24.70
C ALA A 295 -12.73 -2.91 -24.81
N LEU A 296 -12.46 -3.56 -23.67
CA LEU A 296 -11.97 -4.94 -23.59
C LEU A 296 -12.89 -5.80 -22.72
N ARG A 297 -13.56 -6.79 -23.31
CA ARG A 297 -14.36 -7.78 -22.56
C ARG A 297 -13.45 -8.77 -21.85
N MET A 298 -13.68 -8.96 -20.56
CA MET A 298 -12.89 -9.75 -19.62
C MET A 298 -13.72 -10.90 -19.03
N GLN A 299 -13.05 -11.83 -18.35
CA GLN A 299 -13.68 -12.93 -17.62
C GLN A 299 -13.66 -12.64 -16.11
N THR A 300 -14.77 -12.91 -15.43
CA THR A 300 -14.89 -12.78 -13.98
C THR A 300 -14.35 -14.02 -13.28
N ARG A 301 -13.17 -13.90 -12.66
CA ARG A 301 -12.53 -14.94 -11.83
C ARG A 301 -11.46 -14.36 -10.91
N GLY A 302 -10.98 -15.16 -9.95
CA GLY A 302 -9.88 -14.77 -9.07
C GLY A 302 -8.68 -14.21 -9.86
N GLY A 303 -8.23 -13.02 -9.48
CA GLY A 303 -7.16 -12.30 -10.16
C GLY A 303 -7.60 -11.33 -11.27
N ALA A 304 -8.89 -11.26 -11.61
CA ALA A 304 -9.45 -10.39 -12.65
C ALA A 304 -9.00 -8.91 -12.57
N GLY A 305 -8.79 -8.37 -11.36
CA GLY A 305 -8.37 -6.99 -11.13
C GLY A 305 -6.94 -6.65 -11.58
N HIS A 306 -6.05 -7.63 -11.76
CA HIS A 306 -4.65 -7.36 -12.15
C HIS A 306 -4.52 -6.71 -13.54
N ALA A 307 -5.50 -6.92 -14.43
CA ALA A 307 -5.54 -6.24 -15.72
C ALA A 307 -5.73 -4.72 -15.57
N LEU A 308 -6.49 -4.28 -14.57
CA LEU A 308 -6.66 -2.86 -14.24
C LEU A 308 -5.35 -2.27 -13.76
N TRP A 309 -4.62 -2.99 -12.90
CA TRP A 309 -3.32 -2.55 -12.38
C TRP A 309 -2.27 -2.43 -13.49
N GLY A 310 -2.16 -3.42 -14.38
CA GLY A 310 -1.26 -3.35 -15.53
C GLY A 310 -1.59 -2.19 -16.48
N ALA A 311 -2.88 -1.90 -16.69
CA ALA A 311 -3.32 -0.75 -17.47
C ALA A 311 -2.97 0.59 -16.79
N LEU A 312 -3.21 0.72 -15.48
CA LEU A 312 -2.87 1.92 -14.69
C LEU A 312 -1.36 2.18 -14.65
N ALA A 313 -0.53 1.13 -14.65
CA ALA A 313 0.93 1.23 -14.70
C ALA A 313 1.45 1.80 -16.04
N SER A 314 0.63 1.85 -17.10
CA SER A 314 0.96 2.51 -18.36
C SER A 314 0.70 4.03 -18.37
N GLY A 315 0.07 4.57 -17.31
CA GLY A 315 -0.34 5.97 -17.24
C GLY A 315 -1.67 6.30 -17.95
N ALA A 316 -2.33 5.30 -18.57
CA ALA A 316 -3.65 5.47 -19.17
C ALA A 316 -4.75 5.76 -18.14
N ARG A 317 -5.80 6.48 -18.54
CA ARG A 317 -7.03 6.59 -17.74
C ARG A 317 -7.85 5.33 -17.89
N VAL A 318 -8.12 4.65 -16.78
CA VAL A 318 -8.77 3.33 -16.79
C VAL A 318 -10.15 3.39 -16.14
N ALA A 319 -11.13 2.81 -16.82
CA ALA A 319 -12.46 2.53 -16.31
C ALA A 319 -12.73 1.02 -16.33
N ALA A 320 -13.62 0.55 -15.45
CA ALA A 320 -14.20 -0.78 -15.53
C ALA A 320 -15.73 -0.71 -15.44
N LEU A 321 -16.41 -1.54 -16.24
CA LEU A 321 -17.83 -1.88 -16.13
C LEU A 321 -17.88 -3.32 -15.61
N ALA A 322 -18.52 -3.56 -14.46
CA ALA A 322 -18.46 -4.84 -13.76
C ALA A 322 -19.80 -5.23 -13.14
N SER A 323 -20.14 -6.53 -13.14
CA SER A 323 -21.24 -7.04 -12.31
C SER A 323 -20.88 -7.02 -10.81
N GLY A 324 -21.88 -7.07 -9.92
CA GLY A 324 -21.68 -7.16 -8.47
C GLY A 324 -20.72 -8.29 -8.06
N ASP A 325 -20.92 -9.50 -8.57
CA ASP A 325 -20.03 -10.66 -8.35
C ASP A 325 -18.57 -10.38 -8.74
N SER A 326 -18.38 -9.64 -9.83
CA SER A 326 -17.05 -9.32 -10.34
C SER A 326 -16.25 -8.45 -9.37
N LEU A 327 -16.94 -7.59 -8.61
CA LEU A 327 -16.31 -6.72 -7.64
C LEU A 327 -15.68 -7.49 -6.48
N ALA A 328 -16.32 -8.56 -6.00
CA ALA A 328 -15.78 -9.43 -4.96
C ALA A 328 -14.46 -10.09 -5.38
N HIS A 329 -14.34 -10.52 -6.64
CA HIS A 329 -13.10 -11.08 -7.20
C HIS A 329 -11.99 -10.03 -7.45
N MET A 330 -12.31 -8.74 -7.38
CA MET A 330 -11.37 -7.63 -7.56
C MET A 330 -10.99 -6.93 -6.26
N ALA A 331 -11.71 -7.19 -5.15
CA ALA A 331 -11.63 -6.40 -3.92
C ALA A 331 -10.20 -6.24 -3.35
N GLY A 332 -9.39 -7.31 -3.31
CA GLY A 332 -8.00 -7.23 -2.86
C GLY A 332 -7.11 -6.33 -3.72
N VAL A 333 -7.23 -6.42 -5.05
CA VAL A 333 -6.48 -5.56 -5.98
C VAL A 333 -6.94 -4.11 -5.89
N LEU A 334 -8.24 -3.87 -5.72
CA LEU A 334 -8.78 -2.51 -5.55
C LEU A 334 -8.30 -1.87 -4.23
N HIS A 335 -8.15 -2.67 -3.17
CA HIS A 335 -7.56 -2.23 -1.89
C HIS A 335 -6.08 -1.83 -2.04
N GLU A 336 -5.30 -2.62 -2.79
CA GLU A 336 -3.90 -2.30 -3.09
C GLU A 336 -3.76 -1.06 -3.99
N LEU A 337 -4.65 -0.88 -4.97
CA LEU A 337 -4.71 0.32 -5.83
C LEU A 337 -5.14 1.57 -5.06
N ALA A 338 -5.99 1.43 -4.04
CA ALA A 338 -6.34 2.51 -3.11
C ALA A 338 -5.14 2.92 -2.24
N ALA A 339 -4.43 1.94 -1.66
CA ALA A 339 -3.20 2.19 -0.90
C ALA A 339 -2.11 2.86 -1.75
N GLN A 340 -2.01 2.53 -3.04
CA GLN A 340 -1.04 3.10 -4.00
C GLN A 340 -1.49 4.43 -4.63
N ARG A 341 -2.67 4.96 -4.29
CA ARG A 341 -3.22 6.22 -4.83
C ARG A 341 -3.29 6.28 -6.35
N HIS A 342 -3.81 5.21 -6.95
CA HIS A 342 -4.18 5.17 -8.36
C HIS A 342 -5.60 5.72 -8.58
N ALA A 343 -5.78 6.53 -9.63
CA ALA A 343 -7.10 6.98 -10.08
C ALA A 343 -7.72 5.89 -10.97
N LEU A 344 -8.80 5.26 -10.51
CA LEU A 344 -9.52 4.20 -11.20
C LEU A 344 -11.01 4.37 -10.92
N VAL A 345 -11.87 4.15 -11.91
CA VAL A 345 -13.32 4.05 -11.68
C VAL A 345 -13.83 2.66 -12.03
N VAL A 346 -14.52 2.04 -11.09
CA VAL A 346 -15.26 0.79 -11.31
C VAL A 346 -16.75 1.09 -11.18
N HIS A 347 -17.47 1.01 -12.30
CA HIS A 347 -18.91 1.05 -12.31
C HIS A 347 -19.43 -0.38 -12.07
N ALA A 348 -20.03 -0.59 -10.90
CA ALA A 348 -20.57 -1.86 -10.47
C ALA A 348 -22.09 -1.86 -10.66
N GLU A 349 -22.61 -2.88 -11.34
CA GLU A 349 -24.05 -3.09 -11.48
C GLU A 349 -24.59 -3.90 -10.31
N ALA A 350 -25.61 -3.36 -9.65
CA ALA A 350 -26.34 -3.99 -8.56
C ALA A 350 -27.46 -4.90 -9.11
N GLN A 351 -27.10 -5.92 -9.89
CA GLN A 351 -28.03 -6.94 -10.38
C GLN A 351 -27.42 -8.34 -10.41
N THR A 352 -28.27 -9.34 -10.15
CA THR A 352 -28.06 -10.74 -10.53
C THR A 352 -29.28 -11.29 -11.26
N LEU A 353 -29.04 -12.34 -12.04
CA LEU A 353 -30.09 -13.15 -12.65
C LEU A 353 -30.46 -14.27 -11.67
N ASP A 354 -31.75 -14.53 -11.48
CA ASP A 354 -32.18 -15.68 -10.70
C ASP A 354 -32.06 -17.00 -11.51
N ALA A 355 -32.48 -18.12 -10.91
CA ALA A 355 -32.44 -19.42 -11.57
C ALA A 355 -33.43 -19.57 -12.76
N ALA A 356 -34.34 -18.61 -12.96
CA ALA A 356 -35.23 -18.54 -14.12
C ALA A 356 -34.69 -17.59 -15.22
N GLY A 357 -33.64 -16.82 -14.94
CA GLY A 357 -33.07 -15.82 -15.84
C GLY A 357 -33.68 -14.42 -15.69
N GLU A 358 -34.49 -14.19 -14.66
CA GLU A 358 -35.09 -12.87 -14.38
C GLU A 358 -34.10 -11.96 -13.64
N ALA A 359 -33.98 -10.72 -14.11
CA ALA A 359 -33.03 -9.74 -13.55
C ALA A 359 -33.57 -9.07 -12.29
N HIS A 360 -32.88 -9.30 -11.17
CA HIS A 360 -33.23 -8.78 -9.87
C HIS A 360 -32.15 -7.82 -9.35
N ALA A 361 -32.54 -6.81 -8.58
CA ALA A 361 -31.60 -5.89 -7.93
C ALA A 361 -30.80 -6.61 -6.84
N ASP A 362 -29.50 -6.82 -7.10
CA ASP A 362 -28.58 -7.45 -6.16
C ASP A 362 -27.66 -6.43 -5.52
N HIS A 363 -27.82 -6.31 -4.22
CA HIS A 363 -27.20 -5.30 -3.40
C HIS A 363 -25.90 -5.80 -2.74
N ASP A 364 -25.50 -7.05 -2.98
CA ASP A 364 -24.18 -7.57 -2.61
C ASP A 364 -23.05 -6.78 -3.28
N ALA A 365 -23.30 -6.11 -4.41
CA ALA A 365 -22.40 -5.15 -5.04
C ALA A 365 -21.99 -4.00 -4.09
N ALA A 366 -22.92 -3.45 -3.30
CA ALA A 366 -22.62 -2.39 -2.34
C ALA A 366 -21.78 -2.91 -1.15
N ARG A 367 -22.07 -4.14 -0.69
CA ARG A 367 -21.28 -4.81 0.36
C ARG A 367 -19.85 -5.13 -0.13
N ALA A 368 -19.71 -5.62 -1.35
CA ALA A 368 -18.42 -5.86 -1.98
C ALA A 368 -17.62 -4.55 -2.17
N ALA A 369 -18.28 -3.45 -2.54
CA ALA A 369 -17.67 -2.13 -2.69
C ALA A 369 -17.01 -1.64 -1.40
N LEU A 370 -17.68 -1.81 -0.25
CA LEU A 370 -17.15 -1.43 1.06
C LEU A 370 -15.83 -2.16 1.43
N ALA A 371 -15.65 -3.39 0.97
CA ALA A 371 -14.43 -4.16 1.22
C ALA A 371 -13.21 -3.70 0.39
N THR A 372 -13.41 -2.82 -0.60
CA THR A 372 -12.34 -2.42 -1.53
C THR A 372 -11.47 -1.27 -1.03
N GLY A 373 -11.85 -0.56 0.03
CA GLY A 373 -11.16 0.66 0.47
C GLY A 373 -11.32 1.87 -0.48
N ALA A 374 -12.09 1.74 -1.55
CA ALA A 374 -12.42 2.81 -2.48
C ALA A 374 -13.40 3.84 -1.89
N VAL A 375 -13.50 5.00 -2.55
CA VAL A 375 -14.70 5.84 -2.44
C VAL A 375 -15.89 5.05 -3.00
N VAL A 376 -17.03 5.05 -2.31
CA VAL A 376 -18.23 4.32 -2.74
C VAL A 376 -19.36 5.30 -2.94
N LEU A 377 -19.78 5.45 -4.20
CA LEU A 377 -20.89 6.28 -4.64
C LEU A 377 -22.03 5.41 -5.15
N ALA A 378 -23.27 5.90 -5.09
CA ALA A 378 -24.45 5.22 -5.59
C ALA A 378 -25.38 6.16 -6.35
N SER A 379 -26.13 5.60 -7.31
CA SER A 379 -27.18 6.28 -8.06
C SER A 379 -28.49 5.48 -8.06
N ALA A 380 -29.63 6.16 -8.09
CA ALA A 380 -30.96 5.55 -8.03
C ALA A 380 -31.76 5.63 -9.34
N SER A 381 -31.32 6.43 -10.32
CA SER A 381 -32.01 6.65 -11.61
C SER A 381 -31.04 6.77 -12.80
N PRO A 382 -31.47 6.60 -14.07
CA PRO A 382 -30.57 6.70 -15.23
C PRO A 382 -29.90 8.07 -15.40
N GLN A 383 -30.60 9.17 -15.08
CA GLN A 383 -30.03 10.52 -15.09
C GLN A 383 -28.95 10.66 -14.02
N GLU A 384 -29.23 10.19 -12.81
CA GLU A 384 -28.28 10.22 -11.71
C GLU A 384 -27.10 9.28 -11.95
N ALA A 385 -27.31 8.14 -12.62
CA ALA A 385 -26.24 7.21 -13.00
C ALA A 385 -25.25 7.86 -13.99
N HIS A 386 -25.75 8.65 -14.95
CA HIS A 386 -24.91 9.51 -15.77
C HIS A 386 -24.09 10.50 -14.92
N ASP A 387 -24.75 11.23 -14.01
CA ASP A 387 -24.14 12.33 -13.28
C ASP A 387 -23.16 11.89 -12.19
N VAL A 388 -23.52 10.86 -11.42
CA VAL A 388 -22.66 10.24 -10.41
C VAL A 388 -21.50 9.49 -11.07
N ALA A 389 -21.64 9.01 -12.31
CA ALA A 389 -20.48 8.50 -13.06
C ALA A 389 -19.48 9.62 -13.40
N LEU A 390 -19.94 10.81 -13.83
CA LEU A 390 -19.04 11.96 -14.03
C LEU A 390 -18.36 12.39 -12.72
N VAL A 391 -19.12 12.43 -11.61
CA VAL A 391 -18.57 12.67 -10.26
C VAL A 391 -17.51 11.62 -9.92
N ALA A 392 -17.76 10.32 -10.16
CA ALA A 392 -16.83 9.26 -9.84
C ALA A 392 -15.47 9.43 -10.56
N HIS A 393 -15.47 9.77 -11.86
CA HIS A 393 -14.24 10.06 -12.60
C HIS A 393 -13.54 11.32 -12.13
N ALA A 394 -14.29 12.40 -11.85
CA ALA A 394 -13.73 13.64 -11.33
C ALA A 394 -13.09 13.45 -9.94
N VAL A 395 -13.75 12.71 -9.04
CA VAL A 395 -13.25 12.36 -7.70
C VAL A 395 -12.04 11.44 -7.77
N ALA A 396 -12.06 10.42 -8.65
CA ALA A 396 -10.93 9.51 -8.82
C ALA A 396 -9.67 10.26 -9.26
N ALA A 397 -9.81 11.17 -10.23
CA ALA A 397 -8.72 12.01 -10.71
C ALA A 397 -8.23 13.00 -9.62
N ALA A 398 -9.14 13.70 -8.95
CA ALA A 398 -8.80 14.75 -7.98
C ALA A 398 -8.20 14.21 -6.67
N ALA A 399 -8.81 13.17 -6.09
CA ALA A 399 -8.35 12.57 -4.83
C ALA A 399 -7.23 11.54 -5.03
N ARG A 400 -6.99 11.10 -6.28
CA ARG A 400 -6.07 10.01 -6.64
C ARG A 400 -6.35 8.74 -5.83
N THR A 401 -7.54 8.19 -5.99
CA THR A 401 -7.99 6.97 -5.32
C THR A 401 -9.02 6.24 -6.20
N PRO A 402 -9.17 4.92 -6.09
CA PRO A 402 -10.27 4.22 -6.73
C PRO A 402 -11.63 4.72 -6.25
N VAL A 403 -12.58 4.80 -7.19
CA VAL A 403 -13.98 5.06 -6.92
C VAL A 403 -14.82 3.91 -7.46
N VAL A 404 -15.61 3.28 -6.59
CA VAL A 404 -16.66 2.34 -6.99
C VAL A 404 -17.97 3.10 -7.07
N HIS A 405 -18.58 3.12 -8.25
CA HIS A 405 -19.92 3.66 -8.46
C HIS A 405 -20.90 2.50 -8.61
N VAL A 406 -21.76 2.30 -7.62
CA VAL A 406 -22.81 1.28 -7.60
C VAL A 406 -24.06 1.83 -8.30
N THR A 407 -24.56 1.10 -9.29
CA THR A 407 -25.64 1.52 -10.18
C THR A 407 -26.79 0.52 -10.11
N SER A 408 -28.04 0.98 -10.03
CA SER A 408 -29.21 0.11 -10.17
C SER A 408 -29.43 -0.26 -11.64
N GLY A 409 -29.39 -1.56 -11.95
CA GLY A 409 -29.48 -2.03 -13.34
C GLY A 409 -30.89 -2.02 -13.96
N ALA A 410 -31.95 -1.92 -13.14
CA ALA A 410 -33.35 -1.96 -13.59
C ALA A 410 -34.12 -0.69 -13.21
N ALA A 411 -33.78 0.42 -13.84
CA ALA A 411 -34.76 1.44 -14.15
C ALA A 411 -35.14 1.30 -15.63
N GLN A 412 -36.44 1.40 -15.96
CA GLN A 412 -36.86 1.50 -17.36
C GLN A 412 -36.13 2.66 -18.05
N PRO A 413 -35.77 2.56 -19.34
CA PRO A 413 -35.07 3.63 -20.05
C PRO A 413 -35.79 4.97 -19.90
N ALA A 414 -35.08 5.96 -19.38
CA ALA A 414 -35.63 7.26 -18.99
C ALA A 414 -35.00 8.39 -19.79
N GLY A 415 -35.64 9.55 -19.82
CA GLY A 415 -35.08 10.75 -20.46
C GLY A 415 -33.86 11.28 -19.70
N VAL A 416 -32.67 10.96 -20.20
CA VAL A 416 -31.38 11.43 -19.68
C VAL A 416 -30.90 12.63 -20.50
N ARG A 417 -30.71 13.76 -19.83
CA ARG A 417 -29.91 14.87 -20.34
C ARG A 417 -28.44 14.50 -20.17
N THR A 418 -27.75 14.29 -21.28
CA THR A 418 -26.30 14.01 -21.26
C THR A 418 -25.49 15.28 -20.97
N ALA A 419 -24.24 15.11 -20.55
CA ALA A 419 -23.24 16.18 -20.55
C ALA A 419 -22.48 16.14 -21.87
N SER A 420 -22.26 17.29 -22.51
CA SER A 420 -21.39 17.34 -23.70
C SER A 420 -19.93 17.02 -23.34
N HIS A 421 -19.14 16.53 -24.29
CA HIS A 421 -17.71 16.27 -24.08
C HIS A 421 -16.96 17.50 -23.54
N ALA A 422 -17.26 18.69 -24.06
CA ALA A 422 -16.65 19.94 -23.62
C ALA A 422 -16.96 20.26 -22.14
N GLN A 423 -18.22 20.18 -21.72
CA GLN A 423 -18.60 20.41 -20.33
C GLN A 423 -18.03 19.32 -19.39
N THR A 424 -17.98 18.06 -19.84
CA THR A 424 -17.41 16.94 -19.09
C THR A 424 -15.91 17.14 -18.83
N ALA A 425 -15.13 17.59 -19.82
CA ALA A 425 -13.70 17.88 -19.64
C ALA A 425 -13.48 19.06 -18.66
N LEU A 426 -14.26 20.13 -18.80
CA LEU A 426 -14.20 21.30 -17.90
C LEU A 426 -14.59 20.94 -16.46
N PHE A 427 -15.60 20.07 -16.27
CA PHE A 427 -16.04 19.63 -14.95
C PHE A 427 -14.92 18.91 -14.19
N VAL A 428 -14.21 17.97 -14.84
CA VAL A 428 -13.12 17.21 -14.20
C VAL A 428 -11.98 18.13 -13.75
N ASP A 429 -11.59 19.10 -14.58
CA ASP A 429 -10.55 20.09 -14.24
C ASP A 429 -11.00 21.04 -13.11
N ALA A 430 -12.26 21.49 -13.12
CA ALA A 430 -12.83 22.31 -12.06
C ALA A 430 -12.86 21.59 -10.69
N VAL A 431 -13.25 20.31 -10.68
CA VAL A 431 -13.23 19.47 -9.46
C VAL A 431 -11.80 19.25 -8.97
N ALA A 432 -10.86 18.95 -9.86
CA ALA A 432 -9.45 18.78 -9.50
C ALA A 432 -8.85 20.03 -8.82
N LYS A 433 -9.26 21.23 -9.23
CA LYS A 433 -8.86 22.51 -8.61
C LYS A 433 -9.53 22.78 -7.27
N ALA A 434 -10.76 22.31 -7.06
CA ALA A 434 -11.57 22.60 -5.87
C ALA A 434 -11.43 21.56 -4.74
N ALA A 435 -11.00 20.32 -5.04
CA ALA A 435 -11.08 19.16 -4.14
C ALA A 435 -10.25 19.22 -2.83
N GLY A 436 -9.30 20.14 -2.69
CA GLY A 436 -8.47 20.28 -1.47
C GLY A 436 -7.58 19.08 -1.10
N GLY A 437 -7.49 18.04 -1.96
CA GLY A 437 -6.61 16.88 -1.79
C GLY A 437 -7.16 15.71 -0.98
N SER A 438 -8.38 15.81 -0.43
CA SER A 438 -9.05 14.72 0.31
C SER A 438 -10.20 14.09 -0.48
N ALA A 439 -10.50 12.82 -0.25
CA ALA A 439 -11.62 12.14 -0.90
C ALA A 439 -12.99 12.70 -0.48
N GLY A 440 -13.10 13.23 0.75
CA GLY A 440 -14.30 13.92 1.23
C GLY A 440 -14.54 15.19 0.44
N GLY A 441 -13.58 16.12 0.48
CA GLY A 441 -13.64 17.41 -0.22
C GLY A 441 -13.75 17.29 -1.74
N ALA A 442 -13.16 16.24 -2.34
CA ALA A 442 -13.36 15.94 -3.76
C ALA A 442 -14.82 15.63 -4.10
N VAL A 443 -15.50 14.82 -3.28
CA VAL A 443 -16.92 14.48 -3.47
C VAL A 443 -17.82 15.70 -3.24
N ASP A 444 -17.52 16.52 -2.22
CA ASP A 444 -18.28 17.74 -1.92
C ASP A 444 -18.15 18.78 -3.05
N ALA A 445 -16.92 19.01 -3.52
CA ALA A 445 -16.63 19.89 -4.64
C ALA A 445 -17.32 19.41 -5.92
N ALA A 446 -17.30 18.09 -6.20
CA ALA A 446 -17.95 17.51 -7.37
C ALA A 446 -19.47 17.71 -7.35
N PHE A 447 -20.15 17.41 -6.23
CA PHE A 447 -21.59 17.64 -6.11
C PHE A 447 -21.96 19.13 -6.19
N ALA A 448 -21.16 20.03 -5.60
CA ALA A 448 -21.38 21.46 -5.72
C ALA A 448 -21.23 21.97 -7.18
N LEU A 449 -20.22 21.47 -7.90
CA LEU A 449 -19.94 21.87 -9.29
C LEU A 449 -20.93 21.30 -10.32
N LEU A 450 -21.68 20.22 -10.01
CA LEU A 450 -22.77 19.77 -10.88
C LEU A 450 -23.85 20.84 -11.07
N ARG A 451 -24.11 21.65 -10.02
CA ARG A 451 -25.12 22.71 -10.05
C ARG A 451 -24.71 23.86 -10.97
N SER A 452 -23.46 24.31 -10.89
CA SER A 452 -22.95 25.40 -11.73
C SER A 452 -22.65 24.96 -13.17
N THR A 453 -22.23 23.71 -13.38
CA THR A 453 -21.78 23.23 -14.71
C THR A 453 -22.91 22.64 -15.55
N PHE A 454 -23.86 21.93 -14.92
CA PHE A 454 -24.94 21.21 -15.62
C PHE A 454 -26.35 21.63 -15.18
N GLY A 455 -26.47 22.53 -14.20
CA GLY A 455 -27.78 22.92 -13.63
C GLY A 455 -28.41 21.85 -12.75
N ARG A 456 -27.65 20.83 -12.32
CA ARG A 456 -28.16 19.67 -11.57
C ARG A 456 -27.77 19.78 -10.10
N THR A 457 -28.76 19.75 -9.20
CA THR A 457 -28.50 19.85 -7.76
C THR A 457 -28.59 18.46 -7.15
N TYR A 458 -27.52 18.01 -6.51
CA TYR A 458 -27.46 16.76 -5.77
C TYR A 458 -26.67 17.00 -4.47
N ALA A 459 -26.95 16.18 -3.47
CA ALA A 459 -26.21 16.11 -2.23
C ALA A 459 -25.89 14.65 -1.87
N ARG A 460 -24.84 14.46 -1.07
CA ARG A 460 -24.42 13.15 -0.53
C ARG A 460 -25.54 12.43 0.22
N PHE A 461 -26.31 13.22 0.95
CA PHE A 461 -27.51 12.89 1.67
C PHE A 461 -28.56 13.89 1.23
N GLU A 462 -29.69 13.43 0.69
CA GLU A 462 -30.78 14.30 0.28
C GLU A 462 -32.06 13.85 0.97
N TYR A 463 -32.67 14.78 1.72
CA TYR A 463 -33.94 14.56 2.39
C TYR A 463 -35.11 15.03 1.52
N SER A 464 -36.12 14.18 1.42
CA SER A 464 -37.40 14.43 0.76
C SER A 464 -38.53 14.10 1.73
N GLY A 465 -39.30 15.09 2.12
CA GLY A 465 -40.45 14.95 3.02
C GLY A 465 -40.77 16.23 3.78
N PRO A 466 -41.80 16.20 4.65
CA PRO A 466 -42.16 17.32 5.52
C PRO A 466 -41.03 17.66 6.51
N ALA A 467 -40.90 18.93 6.91
CA ALA A 467 -39.90 19.36 7.88
C ALA A 467 -40.19 18.88 9.32
N ASP A 468 -41.42 18.46 9.58
CA ASP A 468 -41.95 17.93 10.85
C ASP A 468 -42.10 16.40 10.89
N ALA A 469 -41.57 15.66 9.89
CA ALA A 469 -41.58 14.20 9.88
C ALA A 469 -40.93 13.58 11.15
N GLU A 470 -41.64 12.68 11.81
CA GLU A 470 -41.15 11.98 13.00
C GLU A 470 -40.38 10.70 12.65
N THR A 471 -40.75 10.05 11.55
CA THR A 471 -40.11 8.83 11.05
C THR A 471 -39.39 9.10 9.72
N VAL A 472 -38.07 8.90 9.67
CA VAL A 472 -37.30 9.04 8.43
C VAL A 472 -36.81 7.68 7.94
N PHE A 473 -37.17 7.34 6.71
CA PHE A 473 -36.64 6.18 6.01
C PHE A 473 -35.28 6.52 5.38
N VAL A 474 -34.25 5.70 5.59
CA VAL A 474 -32.92 5.92 5.00
C VAL A 474 -32.59 4.77 4.06
N ALA A 475 -32.22 5.10 2.83
CA ALA A 475 -31.98 4.12 1.77
C ALA A 475 -30.88 4.59 0.79
N LEU A 476 -30.35 3.64 0.01
CA LEU A 476 -29.32 3.85 -1.02
C LEU A 476 -29.78 3.21 -2.34
N GLY A 477 -29.45 3.83 -3.47
CA GLY A 477 -29.76 3.28 -4.80
C GLY A 477 -31.26 3.13 -5.05
N GLN A 478 -31.66 2.06 -5.75
CA GLN A 478 -33.06 1.84 -6.17
C GLN A 478 -34.09 1.87 -5.02
N PRO A 479 -33.87 1.22 -3.85
CA PRO A 479 -34.77 1.35 -2.70
C PRO A 479 -35.01 2.80 -2.23
N ALA A 480 -34.07 3.72 -2.48
CA ALA A 480 -34.28 5.14 -2.17
C ALA A 480 -35.24 5.81 -3.16
N ALA A 481 -35.10 5.55 -4.47
CA ALA A 481 -36.05 6.04 -5.47
C ALA A 481 -37.45 5.46 -5.26
N GLU A 482 -37.56 4.15 -4.97
CA GLU A 482 -38.83 3.48 -4.67
C GLU A 482 -39.48 4.06 -3.40
N ALA A 483 -38.71 4.28 -2.33
CA ALA A 483 -39.22 4.91 -1.11
C ALA A 483 -39.68 6.37 -1.34
N THR A 484 -38.90 7.17 -2.09
CA THR A 484 -39.28 8.53 -2.46
C THR A 484 -40.53 8.57 -3.34
N ALA A 485 -40.73 7.59 -4.22
CA ALA A 485 -41.93 7.47 -5.04
C ALA A 485 -43.17 7.03 -4.24
N ALA A 486 -43.01 6.18 -3.23
CA ALA A 486 -44.10 5.73 -2.35
C ALA A 486 -44.51 6.79 -1.30
N LEU A 487 -43.59 7.68 -0.90
CA LEU A 487 -43.79 8.67 0.15
C LEU A 487 -45.08 9.50 0.01
N PRO A 488 -45.46 10.07 -1.16
CA PRO A 488 -46.68 10.88 -1.28
C PRO A 488 -47.96 10.12 -0.95
N ALA A 489 -48.03 8.81 -1.24
CA ALA A 489 -49.20 8.00 -0.89
C ALA A 489 -49.32 7.82 0.63
N LEU A 490 -48.19 7.57 1.32
CA LEU A 490 -48.14 7.45 2.79
C LEU A 490 -48.45 8.79 3.49
N LEU A 491 -48.00 9.91 2.94
CA LEU A 491 -48.35 11.24 3.45
C LEU A 491 -49.87 11.50 3.36
N ARG A 492 -50.54 11.11 2.26
CA ARG A 492 -52.01 11.20 2.13
C ARG A 492 -52.76 10.30 3.13
N GLN A 493 -52.14 9.26 3.68
CA GLN A 493 -52.67 8.44 4.77
C GLN A 493 -52.43 9.04 6.17
N GLY A 494 -51.80 10.21 6.28
CA GLY A 494 -51.50 10.87 7.55
C GLY A 494 -50.18 10.45 8.21
N ALA A 495 -49.26 9.82 7.47
CA ALA A 495 -47.95 9.47 8.01
C ALA A 495 -47.05 10.71 8.22
N ALA A 496 -46.52 10.91 9.43
CA ALA A 496 -45.44 11.87 9.69
C ALA A 496 -44.07 11.28 9.25
N ALA A 497 -43.93 11.04 7.94
CA ALA A 497 -42.80 10.30 7.35
C ALA A 497 -41.98 11.13 6.35
N GLY A 498 -40.71 10.78 6.18
CA GLY A 498 -39.84 11.33 5.13
C GLY A 498 -38.80 10.30 4.68
N VAL A 499 -38.07 10.59 3.60
CA VAL A 499 -37.06 9.71 3.00
C VAL A 499 -35.74 10.45 2.84
N LEU A 500 -34.63 9.83 3.24
CA LEU A 500 -33.28 10.33 3.03
C LEU A 500 -32.51 9.38 2.10
N THR A 501 -32.13 9.90 0.94
CA THR A 501 -31.36 9.21 -0.10
C THR A 501 -29.87 9.34 0.16
N VAL A 502 -29.15 8.22 0.17
CA VAL A 502 -27.69 8.14 0.36
C VAL A 502 -26.99 7.91 -0.98
N ARG A 503 -26.14 8.86 -1.40
CA ARG A 503 -25.36 8.81 -2.64
C ARG A 503 -23.86 8.64 -2.45
N ALA A 504 -23.33 8.99 -1.29
CA ALA A 504 -21.92 8.83 -0.96
C ALA A 504 -21.78 8.00 0.31
N LEU A 505 -21.62 6.69 0.14
CA LEU A 505 -21.48 5.73 1.23
C LEU A 505 -20.06 5.77 1.83
N ARG A 506 -19.03 5.96 1.00
CA ARG A 506 -17.65 6.21 1.46
C ARG A 506 -16.99 7.35 0.68
N PRO A 507 -16.28 8.29 1.33
CA PRO A 507 -16.16 8.43 2.78
C PRO A 507 -17.51 8.80 3.41
N TRP A 508 -17.75 8.33 4.63
CA TRP A 508 -18.98 8.63 5.36
C TRP A 508 -18.87 9.97 6.08
N ASP A 509 -19.95 10.75 6.10
CA ASP A 509 -20.02 12.01 6.84
C ASP A 509 -21.27 12.03 7.72
N ALA A 510 -21.07 11.69 8.99
CA ALA A 510 -22.14 11.66 10.00
C ALA A 510 -22.72 13.05 10.29
N ALA A 511 -21.93 14.12 10.16
CA ALA A 511 -22.38 15.48 10.43
C ALA A 511 -23.26 16.00 9.29
N ALA A 512 -22.86 15.77 8.04
CA ALA A 512 -23.68 16.10 6.88
C ALA A 512 -24.99 15.28 6.85
N LEU A 513 -24.98 13.99 7.24
CA LEU A 513 -26.21 13.21 7.35
C LEU A 513 -27.13 13.80 8.45
N ALA A 514 -26.59 14.06 9.64
CA ALA A 514 -27.38 14.62 10.75
C ALA A 514 -27.94 16.01 10.43
N ALA A 515 -27.18 16.85 9.71
CA ALA A 515 -27.64 18.15 9.22
C ALA A 515 -28.71 18.05 8.12
N SER A 516 -28.76 16.92 7.40
CA SER A 516 -29.78 16.64 6.38
C SER A 516 -31.07 16.06 6.97
N LEU A 517 -31.09 15.64 8.23
CA LEU A 517 -32.28 15.10 8.89
C LEU A 517 -33.17 16.21 9.49
N PRO A 518 -34.51 16.09 9.39
CA PRO A 518 -35.43 17.08 9.94
C PRO A 518 -35.32 17.20 11.47
N GLY A 519 -35.70 18.37 11.99
CA GLY A 519 -35.60 18.71 13.42
C GLY A 519 -36.41 17.78 14.34
N SER A 520 -37.53 17.29 13.81
CA SER A 520 -38.55 16.45 14.42
C SER A 520 -38.20 14.96 14.49
N ALA A 521 -37.22 14.46 13.72
CA ALA A 521 -36.97 13.03 13.58
C ALA A 521 -36.75 12.35 14.95
N ARG A 522 -37.65 11.42 15.30
CA ARG A 522 -37.57 10.57 16.51
C ARG A 522 -37.35 9.10 16.20
N ARG A 523 -37.69 8.66 14.99
CA ARG A 523 -37.47 7.32 14.50
C ARG A 523 -36.74 7.37 13.16
N ILE A 524 -35.74 6.52 13.00
CA ILE A 524 -35.12 6.27 11.70
C ILE A 524 -35.33 4.80 11.36
N VAL A 525 -35.83 4.55 10.16
CA VAL A 525 -36.03 3.21 9.61
C VAL A 525 -35.09 3.04 8.43
N VAL A 526 -33.99 2.34 8.63
CA VAL A 526 -33.08 2.02 7.53
C VAL A 526 -33.69 0.90 6.72
N LEU A 527 -33.86 1.14 5.42
CA LEU A 527 -34.17 0.11 4.45
C LEU A 527 -32.81 -0.51 4.07
N PRO A 528 -32.49 -1.74 4.52
CA PRO A 528 -31.20 -2.35 4.31
C PRO A 528 -31.01 -2.59 2.81
N CYS A 529 -29.76 -2.60 2.38
CA CYS A 529 -29.45 -2.93 1.01
C CYS A 529 -29.71 -4.43 0.77
N THR A 530 -29.41 -5.27 1.76
CA THR A 530 -29.38 -6.74 1.59
C THR A 530 -30.75 -7.44 1.76
N ARG A 531 -31.13 -8.26 0.76
CA ARG A 531 -32.40 -9.02 0.71
C ARG A 531 -32.52 -9.94 1.93
N GLY A 532 -33.55 -9.74 2.75
CA GLY A 532 -33.86 -10.58 3.93
C GLY A 532 -32.97 -10.38 5.17
N ALA A 533 -32.00 -9.46 5.17
CA ALA A 533 -31.11 -9.23 6.31
C ALA A 533 -31.48 -7.96 7.10
N ALA A 534 -32.15 -8.13 8.24
CA ALA A 534 -32.46 -7.02 9.16
C ALA A 534 -31.32 -6.66 10.14
N ALA A 535 -30.25 -7.47 10.19
CA ALA A 535 -29.14 -7.31 11.12
C ALA A 535 -27.80 -7.48 10.40
N GLY A 536 -26.85 -6.58 10.65
CA GLY A 536 -25.49 -6.62 10.10
C GLY A 536 -25.26 -5.81 8.82
N ASP A 537 -26.26 -5.11 8.30
CA ASP A 537 -26.08 -4.20 7.15
C ASP A 537 -25.27 -2.96 7.54
N ALA A 538 -24.26 -2.62 6.74
CA ALA A 538 -23.36 -1.50 7.01
C ALA A 538 -24.07 -0.14 7.04
N LEU A 539 -25.10 0.06 6.20
CA LEU A 539 -25.88 1.29 6.20
C LEU A 539 -26.65 1.47 7.52
N VAL A 540 -27.13 0.37 8.11
CA VAL A 540 -27.80 0.39 9.43
C VAL A 540 -26.83 0.84 10.51
N ALA A 541 -25.59 0.31 10.50
CA ALA A 541 -24.56 0.70 11.46
C ALA A 541 -24.14 2.17 11.29
N ASP A 542 -23.87 2.61 10.06
CA ASP A 542 -23.43 3.96 9.73
C ASP A 542 -24.50 5.02 10.08
N VAL A 543 -25.79 4.72 9.87
CA VAL A 543 -26.93 5.59 10.20
C VAL A 543 -27.23 5.60 11.71
N ALA A 544 -27.22 4.43 12.36
CA ALA A 544 -27.36 4.34 13.82
C ALA A 544 -26.28 5.16 14.53
N LEU A 545 -25.08 5.15 13.95
CA LEU A 545 -23.95 5.91 14.43
C LEU A 545 -24.07 7.42 14.17
N ALA A 546 -24.49 7.83 12.97
CA ALA A 546 -24.75 9.24 12.68
C ALA A 546 -25.85 9.83 13.58
N ALA A 547 -26.88 9.04 13.92
CA ALA A 547 -27.90 9.42 14.89
C ALA A 547 -27.33 9.56 16.32
N LEU A 548 -26.38 8.70 16.72
CA LEU A 548 -25.73 8.78 18.03
C LEU A 548 -24.82 10.00 18.18
N VAL A 549 -24.02 10.30 17.15
CA VAL A 549 -22.98 11.35 17.17
C VAL A 549 -23.55 12.73 16.80
N GLY A 550 -24.40 12.79 15.77
CA GLY A 550 -24.89 14.04 15.21
C GLY A 550 -26.21 14.55 15.79
N LEU A 551 -26.98 13.71 16.50
CA LEU A 551 -28.27 14.07 17.12
C LEU A 551 -28.33 13.82 18.64
N PRO A 552 -27.30 14.18 19.43
CA PRO A 552 -27.28 13.93 20.87
C PRO A 552 -28.46 14.62 21.57
N GLY A 553 -29.12 13.89 22.48
CA GLY A 553 -30.29 14.38 23.22
C GLY A 553 -31.63 14.34 22.45
N ARG A 554 -31.67 14.02 21.16
CA ARG A 554 -32.95 13.89 20.41
C ARG A 554 -33.69 12.57 20.65
N GLY A 555 -33.06 11.58 21.29
CA GLY A 555 -33.70 10.29 21.64
C GLY A 555 -34.09 9.45 20.42
N VAL A 556 -33.38 9.61 19.31
CA VAL A 556 -33.73 8.99 18.03
C VAL A 556 -33.55 7.48 18.08
N ARG A 557 -34.62 6.72 17.80
CA ARG A 557 -34.56 5.26 17.71
C ARG A 557 -34.29 4.85 16.26
N VAL A 558 -33.13 4.23 16.01
CA VAL A 558 -32.82 3.64 14.71
C VAL A 558 -33.23 2.17 14.69
N THR A 559 -33.90 1.77 13.62
CA THR A 559 -34.42 0.41 13.36
C THR A 559 -34.16 0.04 11.91
N ALA A 560 -34.04 -1.25 11.60
CA ALA A 560 -34.00 -1.75 10.23
C ALA A 560 -35.33 -2.44 9.88
N SER A 561 -35.78 -2.32 8.63
CA SER A 561 -36.97 -3.03 8.13
C SER A 561 -36.59 -3.86 6.91
N ALA A 562 -36.73 -5.19 6.97
CA ALA A 562 -36.35 -6.06 5.86
C ALA A 562 -37.29 -5.85 4.65
N VAL A 563 -36.70 -5.71 3.46
CA VAL A 563 -37.42 -5.61 2.18
C VAL A 563 -37.19 -6.93 1.41
N ALA A 564 -38.27 -7.49 0.83
CA ALA A 564 -38.21 -8.75 0.08
C ALA A 564 -37.92 -8.56 -1.42
N GLY A 565 -38.14 -7.36 -1.99
CA GLY A 565 -37.55 -6.87 -3.24
C GLY A 565 -38.55 -6.17 -4.18
N GLY A 566 -38.15 -5.02 -4.73
CA GLY A 566 -38.95 -4.24 -5.68
C GLY A 566 -39.86 -3.18 -5.02
N ALA A 567 -40.42 -2.30 -5.85
CA ALA A 567 -41.11 -1.09 -5.40
C ALA A 567 -42.31 -1.36 -4.47
N ASP A 568 -43.13 -2.38 -4.77
CA ASP A 568 -44.30 -2.73 -3.96
C ASP A 568 -43.88 -3.24 -2.56
N ASP A 569 -42.78 -4.00 -2.48
CA ASP A 569 -42.22 -4.47 -1.21
C ASP A 569 -41.60 -3.32 -0.39
N VAL A 570 -41.01 -2.31 -1.04
CA VAL A 570 -40.54 -1.09 -0.35
C VAL A 570 -41.72 -0.30 0.21
N ALA A 571 -42.77 -0.08 -0.59
CA ALA A 571 -43.98 0.61 -0.14
C ALA A 571 -44.67 -0.15 1.02
N ALA A 572 -44.79 -1.48 0.91
CA ALA A 572 -45.32 -2.34 1.97
C ALA A 572 -44.45 -2.31 3.24
N ALA A 573 -43.12 -2.35 3.12
CA ALA A 573 -42.22 -2.27 4.27
C ALA A 573 -42.27 -0.90 4.97
N MET A 574 -42.50 0.18 4.23
CA MET A 574 -42.73 1.52 4.79
C MET A 574 -44.08 1.61 5.50
N ALA A 575 -45.17 1.16 4.86
CA ALA A 575 -46.50 1.12 5.45
C ALA A 575 -46.53 0.27 6.74
N ALA A 576 -45.94 -0.93 6.71
CA ALA A 576 -45.84 -1.81 7.87
C ALA A 576 -45.00 -1.20 9.01
N ALA A 577 -43.90 -0.50 8.69
CA ALA A 577 -43.10 0.20 9.70
C ALA A 577 -43.88 1.34 10.38
N LEU A 578 -44.83 1.96 9.68
CA LEU A 578 -45.72 3.02 10.17
C LEU A 578 -47.02 2.49 10.82
N GLY A 579 -47.36 1.22 10.61
CA GLY A 579 -48.61 0.62 11.11
C GLY A 579 -49.84 0.93 10.26
N LEU A 580 -49.65 1.16 8.96
CA LEU A 580 -50.69 1.52 7.98
C LEU A 580 -50.95 0.36 7.00
N GLU A 581 -52.15 0.30 6.41
CA GLU A 581 -52.42 -0.59 5.27
C GLU A 581 -51.78 -0.01 4.00
N ALA A 582 -51.12 -0.86 3.20
CA ALA A 582 -50.49 -0.43 1.95
C ALA A 582 -51.56 0.02 0.94
N ALA A 583 -51.53 1.30 0.55
CA ALA A 583 -52.41 1.82 -0.49
C ALA A 583 -51.75 1.78 -1.88
N GLU A 584 -52.59 1.48 -2.87
CA GLU A 584 -52.27 1.66 -4.29
C GLU A 584 -51.91 3.13 -4.57
N THR A 585 -50.88 3.35 -5.39
CA THR A 585 -50.15 4.63 -5.43
C THR A 585 -50.85 5.71 -6.26
N GLU A 586 -51.15 6.84 -5.63
CA GLU A 586 -51.47 8.12 -6.29
C GLU A 586 -50.83 9.29 -5.51
N ALA A 587 -50.78 10.48 -6.10
CA ALA A 587 -49.84 11.54 -5.70
C ALA A 587 -50.40 12.69 -4.83
N ALA A 588 -49.46 13.26 -4.04
CA ALA A 588 -49.31 14.68 -3.64
C ALA A 588 -50.00 15.28 -2.36
N ALA A 589 -49.18 16.13 -1.68
CA ALA A 589 -49.47 17.41 -0.96
C ALA A 589 -49.74 17.51 0.59
N ALA A 590 -48.67 17.85 1.34
CA ALA A 590 -48.45 19.01 2.27
C ALA A 590 -49.19 19.30 3.63
N GLU A 591 -48.34 19.64 4.64
CA GLU A 591 -48.41 20.70 5.71
C GLU A 591 -48.93 20.51 7.19
N GLU A 592 -47.97 20.64 8.13
CA GLU A 592 -47.89 21.39 9.45
C GLU A 592 -48.59 20.99 10.80
N ALA A 593 -47.76 20.46 11.72
CA ALA A 593 -47.25 21.08 12.99
C ALA A 593 -47.98 21.13 14.39
N ALA A 594 -47.20 20.70 15.42
CA ALA A 594 -47.01 21.26 16.80
C ALA A 594 -47.96 20.92 18.01
N PRO A 595 -47.56 21.11 19.31
CA PRO A 595 -46.27 20.82 20.01
C PRO A 595 -46.36 20.36 21.53
N ALA A 596 -45.18 20.17 22.19
CA ALA A 596 -44.88 20.24 23.66
C ALA A 596 -45.34 19.09 24.62
N GLN A 597 -44.75 18.73 25.79
CA GLN A 597 -43.55 19.05 26.64
C GLN A 597 -43.48 17.97 27.77
N ALA A 598 -42.54 17.85 28.74
CA ALA A 598 -41.06 17.95 28.86
C ALA A 598 -40.61 17.54 30.31
N ALA A 599 -39.39 16.98 30.53
CA ALA A 599 -38.82 16.68 31.88
C ALA A 599 -37.26 16.56 31.89
N ALA A 600 -36.62 16.59 33.08
CA ALA A 600 -35.27 17.17 33.29
C ALA A 600 -34.16 16.23 33.93
N PRO A 601 -32.85 16.64 33.97
CA PRO A 601 -31.66 15.87 34.43
C PRO A 601 -31.26 16.27 35.90
N PRO A 602 -30.00 16.24 36.44
CA PRO A 602 -28.64 15.78 35.99
C PRO A 602 -27.77 15.05 37.09
N ALA A 603 -26.45 14.84 36.87
CA ALA A 603 -25.36 14.83 37.90
C ALA A 603 -23.92 14.72 37.34
N GLU A 604 -22.91 15.15 38.14
CA GLU A 604 -21.44 15.23 37.84
C GLU A 604 -20.63 14.97 39.15
N SER A 605 -19.28 14.89 39.29
CA SER A 605 -18.05 14.92 38.44
C SER A 605 -16.87 14.27 39.22
N ALA A 606 -15.72 13.91 38.60
CA ALA A 606 -14.47 13.55 39.34
C ALA A 606 -13.14 13.61 38.53
N ALA A 607 -12.00 13.62 39.22
CA ALA A 607 -10.63 13.96 38.75
C ALA A 607 -9.72 12.73 38.41
N PRO A 608 -8.44 12.89 37.96
CA PRO A 608 -7.75 11.88 37.13
C PRO A 608 -7.09 10.72 37.90
N ALA A 609 -7.16 9.51 37.34
CA ALA A 609 -6.58 8.29 37.91
C ALA A 609 -5.38 7.72 37.13
N LEU A 610 -4.57 6.91 37.84
CA LEU A 610 -3.48 6.10 37.30
C LEU A 610 -4.02 4.83 36.65
N GLY A 611 -3.60 4.53 35.41
CA GLY A 611 -3.66 3.17 34.86
C GLY A 611 -5.07 2.58 34.81
N GLU A 612 -6.00 3.17 34.07
CA GLU A 612 -7.40 2.70 34.06
C GLU A 612 -7.57 1.49 33.13
N THR A 613 -8.32 0.47 33.58
CA THR A 613 -8.81 -0.58 32.68
C THR A 613 -9.90 0.00 31.80
N VAL A 614 -9.78 -0.12 30.48
CA VAL A 614 -10.76 0.43 29.53
C VAL A 614 -11.60 -0.70 28.96
N ALA A 615 -12.92 -0.52 28.84
CA ALA A 615 -13.75 -1.49 28.15
C ALA A 615 -13.46 -1.47 26.64
N SER A 616 -13.43 -2.64 26.00
CA SER A 616 -13.19 -2.74 24.55
C SER A 616 -14.20 -1.95 23.71
N ALA A 617 -15.41 -1.74 24.22
CA ALA A 617 -16.41 -0.86 23.62
C ALA A 617 -15.98 0.62 23.59
N ASP A 618 -15.24 1.10 24.60
CA ASP A 618 -14.78 2.49 24.67
C ASP A 618 -13.57 2.74 23.77
N VAL A 619 -12.65 1.78 23.67
CA VAL A 619 -11.56 1.85 22.67
C VAL A 619 -12.11 1.70 21.26
N ALA A 620 -13.12 0.86 21.02
CA ALA A 620 -13.82 0.81 19.73
C ALA A 620 -14.49 2.14 19.39
N ARG A 621 -15.11 2.84 20.36
CA ARG A 621 -15.61 4.21 20.18
C ARG A 621 -14.49 5.20 19.85
N MET A 622 -13.35 5.14 20.53
CA MET A 622 -12.21 6.03 20.25
C MET A 622 -11.56 5.77 18.89
N LEU A 623 -11.51 4.51 18.43
CA LEU A 623 -10.99 4.13 17.12
C LEU A 623 -11.97 4.44 15.97
N ALA A 624 -13.27 4.44 16.25
CA ALA A 624 -14.29 4.81 15.28
C ALA A 624 -14.54 6.33 15.22
N PHE A 625 -14.28 7.08 16.30
CA PHE A 625 -14.40 8.55 16.39
C PHE A 625 -13.11 9.24 16.87
N PRO A 626 -11.96 9.05 16.20
CA PRO A 626 -10.70 9.63 16.62
C PRO A 626 -10.80 11.15 16.85
N GLU A 627 -11.50 11.87 15.97
CA GLU A 627 -11.68 13.32 16.06
C GLU A 627 -12.54 13.75 17.27
N ALA A 628 -13.56 12.98 17.64
CA ALA A 628 -14.49 13.33 18.73
C ALA A 628 -13.86 13.14 20.12
N TYR A 629 -12.90 12.22 20.24
CA TYR A 629 -12.17 11.95 21.49
C TYR A 629 -10.78 12.60 21.54
N GLY A 630 -10.36 13.31 20.48
CA GLY A 630 -8.96 13.77 20.32
C GLY A 630 -7.97 12.61 20.29
N ALA A 631 -8.43 11.42 19.90
CA ALA A 631 -7.65 10.20 19.83
C ALA A 631 -6.99 10.08 18.45
N HIS A 632 -5.75 9.60 18.41
CA HIS A 632 -5.02 9.41 17.17
C HIS A 632 -4.37 8.03 17.17
N VAL A 633 -4.54 7.28 16.08
CA VAL A 633 -3.82 6.02 15.89
C VAL A 633 -2.41 6.34 15.43
N ALA A 634 -1.47 6.36 16.37
CA ALA A 634 -0.04 6.51 16.11
C ALA A 634 0.70 5.30 16.71
N ALA A 635 1.68 4.78 15.97
CA ALA A 635 2.53 3.70 16.50
C ALA A 635 3.30 4.17 17.74
N ARG A 636 3.82 5.41 17.71
CA ARG A 636 4.36 6.16 18.84
C ARG A 636 4.00 7.66 18.72
N PRO A 637 3.21 8.25 19.65
CA PRO A 637 2.72 9.62 19.53
C PRO A 637 3.67 10.72 20.06
N ASP A 638 4.75 10.35 20.77
CA ASP A 638 5.57 11.28 21.56
C ASP A 638 6.87 11.73 20.84
N GLU A 639 7.22 11.11 19.71
CA GLU A 639 8.48 11.33 19.00
C GLU A 639 8.21 11.57 17.50
N ARG A 640 9.00 12.44 16.84
CA ARG A 640 9.00 12.56 15.37
C ARG A 640 9.51 11.25 14.77
N THR A 641 8.58 10.40 14.36
CA THR A 641 8.84 9.07 13.83
C THR A 641 8.22 8.91 12.45
N HIS A 642 8.84 8.05 11.66
CA HIS A 642 8.38 7.67 10.33
C HIS A 642 8.15 6.16 10.31
N THR A 643 7.16 5.71 9.55
CA THR A 643 6.99 4.28 9.27
C THR A 643 7.57 4.00 7.89
N VAL A 644 8.67 3.26 7.85
CA VAL A 644 9.33 2.79 6.63
C VAL A 644 9.02 1.31 6.41
N ARG A 645 9.28 0.78 5.21
CA ARG A 645 9.12 -0.66 4.93
C ARG A 645 10.43 -1.29 4.50
N VAL A 646 10.70 -2.52 4.91
CA VAL A 646 11.88 -3.26 4.45
C VAL A 646 11.76 -3.48 2.93
N SER A 647 12.69 -2.97 2.15
CA SER A 647 12.76 -3.20 0.70
C SER A 647 13.56 -4.45 0.39
N ALA A 648 14.71 -4.62 1.06
CA ALA A 648 15.59 -5.77 0.91
C ALA A 648 16.29 -6.11 2.23
N LYS A 649 16.70 -7.37 2.36
CA LYS A 649 17.50 -7.86 3.49
C LYS A 649 18.27 -9.10 3.08
N TYR A 650 19.54 -9.15 3.40
CA TYR A 650 20.38 -10.32 3.13
C TYR A 650 21.54 -10.44 4.12
N ARG A 651 21.93 -11.67 4.42
CA ARG A 651 23.06 -11.97 5.30
C ARG A 651 24.38 -11.72 4.56
N MET A 652 25.32 -11.06 5.22
CA MET A 652 26.65 -10.72 4.70
C MET A 652 27.74 -11.71 5.12
N THR A 653 27.52 -12.50 6.18
CA THR A 653 28.43 -13.56 6.62
C THR A 653 27.97 -14.93 6.11
N PRO A 654 28.88 -15.90 5.89
CA PRO A 654 28.51 -17.28 5.55
C PRO A 654 27.51 -17.88 6.56
N ALA A 655 26.61 -18.75 6.09
CA ALA A 655 25.52 -19.29 6.89
C ALA A 655 25.99 -20.20 8.05
N ASP A 656 27.16 -20.83 7.90
CA ASP A 656 27.86 -21.65 8.88
C ASP A 656 28.67 -20.82 9.90
N TYR A 657 28.74 -19.49 9.73
CA TYR A 657 29.51 -18.61 10.62
C TYR A 657 28.78 -18.27 11.93
N ASP A 658 29.55 -18.19 13.04
CA ASP A 658 29.03 -17.96 14.41
C ASP A 658 28.28 -16.63 14.56
N ARG A 659 28.66 -15.62 13.79
CA ARG A 659 28.03 -14.29 13.81
C ARG A 659 27.19 -14.06 12.57
N ASN A 660 25.91 -13.76 12.79
CA ASN A 660 25.05 -13.16 11.77
C ASN A 660 25.37 -11.65 11.66
N ILE A 661 25.88 -11.21 10.51
CA ILE A 661 25.90 -9.80 10.12
C ILE A 661 25.08 -9.72 8.84
N PHE A 662 24.14 -8.78 8.77
CA PHE A 662 23.23 -8.63 7.65
C PHE A 662 23.12 -7.16 7.20
N HIS A 663 22.83 -7.01 5.91
CA HIS A 663 22.39 -5.77 5.29
C HIS A 663 20.87 -5.72 5.34
N ILE A 664 20.29 -4.55 5.62
CA ILE A 664 18.85 -4.31 5.53
C ILE A 664 18.61 -2.91 4.96
N GLU A 665 17.70 -2.84 4.01
CA GLU A 665 17.29 -1.63 3.31
C GLU A 665 15.84 -1.30 3.67
N PHE A 666 15.53 -0.01 3.81
CA PHE A 666 14.18 0.46 4.03
C PHE A 666 13.77 1.49 2.97
N ASP A 667 12.62 1.25 2.34
CA ASP A 667 11.96 2.19 1.45
C ASP A 667 11.43 3.39 2.24
N THR A 668 11.87 4.58 1.86
CA THR A 668 11.45 5.87 2.43
C THR A 668 10.54 6.67 1.49
N ARG A 669 10.23 6.14 0.29
CA ARG A 669 9.35 6.81 -0.68
C ARG A 669 7.94 6.94 -0.11
N GLY A 670 7.34 8.12 -0.27
CA GLY A 670 6.04 8.44 0.33
C GLY A 670 6.11 8.75 1.84
N THR A 671 7.29 8.74 2.46
CA THR A 671 7.51 9.24 3.81
C THR A 671 8.18 10.62 3.78
N GLU A 672 8.07 11.38 4.86
CA GLU A 672 8.83 12.63 5.06
C GLU A 672 10.27 12.38 5.59
N LEU A 673 10.75 11.13 5.59
CA LEU A 673 12.07 10.82 6.13
C LEU A 673 13.18 11.31 5.18
N THR A 674 13.86 12.37 5.61
CA THR A 674 15.13 12.83 5.06
C THR A 674 16.26 12.54 6.03
N TYR A 675 17.42 12.12 5.53
CA TYR A 675 18.66 11.96 6.29
C TYR A 675 19.84 12.53 5.51
N GLU A 676 20.86 12.94 6.23
CA GLU A 676 22.14 13.35 5.65
C GLU A 676 23.21 12.27 5.85
N ILE A 677 24.31 12.40 5.11
CA ILE A 677 25.51 11.60 5.32
C ILE A 677 25.94 11.68 6.79
N GLY A 678 26.26 10.52 7.37
CA GLY A 678 26.70 10.39 8.76
C GLY A 678 25.59 10.17 9.79
N ASP A 679 24.32 10.44 9.47
CA ASP A 679 23.23 10.33 10.44
C ASP A 679 22.99 8.88 10.90
N ALA A 680 22.33 8.74 12.04
CA ALA A 680 21.95 7.45 12.61
C ALA A 680 20.43 7.25 12.57
N LEU A 681 19.99 6.06 12.18
CA LEU A 681 18.59 5.66 12.19
C LEU A 681 18.26 5.02 13.56
N GLY A 682 17.39 5.67 14.33
CA GLY A 682 16.81 5.14 15.56
C GLY A 682 15.68 4.17 15.26
N VAL A 683 15.90 2.88 15.44
CA VAL A 683 14.89 1.82 15.21
C VAL A 683 14.18 1.47 16.52
N TYR A 684 12.85 1.53 16.54
CA TYR A 684 12.03 1.13 17.68
C TYR A 684 11.67 -0.37 17.58
N GLY A 685 12.62 -1.22 17.96
CA GLY A 685 12.42 -2.67 17.94
C GLY A 685 11.39 -3.15 18.96
N ALA A 686 10.48 -4.01 18.53
CA ALA A 686 9.52 -4.68 19.43
C ALA A 686 10.19 -5.80 20.23
N ASN A 687 9.59 -6.17 21.37
CA ASN A 687 9.88 -7.46 22.01
C ASN A 687 9.37 -8.61 21.11
N ASP A 688 10.02 -9.77 21.22
CA ASP A 688 9.59 -10.98 20.52
C ASP A 688 8.19 -11.41 21.01
N PRO A 689 7.17 -11.48 20.13
CA PRO A 689 5.81 -11.84 20.54
C PRO A 689 5.72 -13.19 21.25
N ALA A 690 6.49 -14.20 20.83
CA ALA A 690 6.46 -15.51 21.46
C ALA A 690 7.04 -15.50 22.89
N LEU A 691 8.00 -14.60 23.17
CA LEU A 691 8.50 -14.39 24.53
C LEU A 691 7.50 -13.60 25.38
N VAL A 692 6.80 -12.62 24.80
CA VAL A 692 5.73 -11.88 25.48
C VAL A 692 4.56 -12.82 25.83
N ASP A 693 4.13 -13.65 24.89
CA ASP A 693 3.05 -14.61 25.09
C ASP A 693 3.39 -15.63 26.18
N ALA A 694 4.63 -16.14 26.18
CA ALA A 694 5.14 -17.02 27.24
C ALA A 694 5.16 -16.32 28.62
N PHE A 695 5.54 -15.05 28.69
CA PHE A 695 5.50 -14.27 29.94
C PHE A 695 4.07 -14.02 30.42
N VAL A 696 3.16 -13.61 29.52
CA VAL A 696 1.73 -13.38 29.81
C VAL A 696 1.10 -14.65 30.41
N ALA A 697 1.36 -15.82 29.80
CA ALA A 697 0.88 -17.10 30.31
C ALA A 697 1.52 -17.50 31.65
N ALA A 698 2.83 -17.33 31.82
CA ALA A 698 3.54 -17.71 33.05
C ALA A 698 3.21 -16.81 34.25
N TYR A 699 2.95 -15.53 34.02
CA TYR A 699 2.60 -14.55 35.06
C TYR A 699 1.09 -14.53 35.36
N GLY A 700 0.25 -15.04 34.44
CA GLY A 700 -1.21 -15.09 34.61
C GLY A 700 -1.94 -13.80 34.25
N LEU A 701 -1.46 -13.07 33.24
CA LEU A 701 -2.14 -11.87 32.72
C LEU A 701 -3.16 -12.24 31.64
N ASP A 702 -4.25 -11.47 31.58
CA ASP A 702 -5.04 -11.36 30.35
C ASP A 702 -4.28 -10.46 29.37
N GLY A 703 -3.84 -11.04 28.24
CA GLY A 703 -3.08 -10.31 27.22
C GLY A 703 -3.92 -9.33 26.40
N ASP A 704 -5.24 -9.53 26.35
CA ASP A 704 -6.15 -8.77 25.49
C ASP A 704 -6.90 -7.68 26.29
N GLN A 705 -6.84 -7.72 27.63
CA GLN A 705 -7.25 -6.64 28.53
C GLN A 705 -6.65 -5.30 28.08
N LEU A 706 -7.48 -4.25 27.98
CA LEU A 706 -7.06 -2.92 27.58
C LEU A 706 -6.71 -2.06 28.80
N VAL A 707 -5.53 -1.44 28.77
CA VAL A 707 -5.00 -0.59 29.83
C VAL A 707 -4.68 0.79 29.25
N ALA A 708 -5.27 1.84 29.83
CA ALA A 708 -4.94 3.23 29.55
C ALA A 708 -3.91 3.76 30.54
N ALA A 709 -2.82 4.36 30.05
CA ALA A 709 -1.79 4.98 30.87
C ALA A 709 -1.40 6.35 30.32
N ALA A 710 -1.13 7.31 31.22
CA ALA A 710 -0.52 8.57 30.84
C ALA A 710 0.98 8.36 30.55
N ARG A 711 1.47 9.00 29.48
CA ARG A 711 2.90 9.06 29.11
C ARG A 711 3.43 10.49 29.25
N ASP A 712 4.74 10.64 29.09
CA ASP A 712 5.42 11.94 29.21
C ASP A 712 4.79 12.97 28.25
N GLY A 713 4.47 14.16 28.76
CA GLY A 713 3.71 15.17 28.01
C GLY A 713 2.18 15.15 28.24
N GLY A 714 1.66 14.25 29.09
CA GLY A 714 0.28 14.31 29.60
C GLY A 714 -0.79 13.69 28.69
N ARG A 715 -0.39 13.07 27.57
CA ARG A 715 -1.28 12.27 26.72
C ARG A 715 -1.57 10.91 27.37
N ARG A 716 -2.81 10.42 27.23
CA ARG A 716 -3.19 9.04 27.58
C ARG A 716 -3.09 8.15 26.35
N GLU A 717 -2.26 7.11 26.43
CA GLU A 717 -2.24 5.99 25.49
C GLU A 717 -3.11 4.85 26.01
N THR A 718 -3.81 4.14 25.13
CA THR A 718 -4.53 2.91 25.47
C THR A 718 -4.09 1.77 24.55
N ARG A 719 -3.68 0.65 25.12
CA ARG A 719 -3.24 -0.56 24.39
C ARG A 719 -3.70 -1.81 25.15
N SER A 720 -3.75 -2.96 24.49
CA SER A 720 -3.84 -4.24 25.19
C SER A 720 -2.59 -4.49 26.05
N VAL A 721 -2.68 -5.33 27.08
CA VAL A 721 -1.52 -5.76 27.88
C VAL A 721 -0.42 -6.33 26.99
N ARG A 722 -0.77 -7.17 26.01
CA ARG A 722 0.17 -7.68 24.99
C ARG A 722 0.78 -6.55 24.17
N GLY A 723 -0.02 -5.55 23.76
CA GLY A 723 0.47 -4.38 23.03
C GLY A 723 1.46 -3.52 23.83
N TRP A 724 1.21 -3.32 25.13
CA TRP A 724 2.13 -2.65 26.04
C TRP A 724 3.45 -3.42 26.19
N LEU A 725 3.37 -4.71 26.50
CA LEU A 725 4.54 -5.57 26.68
C LEU A 725 5.33 -5.81 25.39
N THR A 726 4.70 -5.72 24.22
CA THR A 726 5.36 -5.94 22.91
C THR A 726 6.04 -4.67 22.39
N HIS A 727 5.35 -3.52 22.41
CA HIS A 727 5.79 -2.33 21.67
C HIS A 727 6.28 -1.16 22.53
N ALA A 728 5.97 -1.15 23.83
CA ALA A 728 6.13 0.03 24.68
C ALA A 728 6.98 -0.20 25.94
N LEU A 729 7.00 -1.39 26.53
CA LEU A 729 7.70 -1.70 27.78
C LEU A 729 8.94 -2.58 27.56
N ASP A 730 10.07 -2.22 28.17
CA ASP A 730 11.36 -2.91 28.06
C ASP A 730 11.42 -4.16 28.95
N LEU A 731 10.45 -5.07 28.77
CA LEU A 731 10.22 -6.27 29.58
C LEU A 731 11.45 -7.21 29.65
N PHE A 732 12.22 -7.30 28.58
CA PHE A 732 13.46 -8.09 28.51
C PHE A 732 14.72 -7.25 28.70
N GLY A 733 14.57 -5.97 29.08
CA GLY A 733 15.64 -5.07 29.47
C GLY A 733 16.08 -5.24 30.91
N ARG A 734 17.03 -4.38 31.33
CA ARG A 734 17.71 -4.45 32.62
C ARG A 734 16.96 -3.64 33.71
N PRO A 735 16.49 -4.25 34.80
CA PRO A 735 15.81 -3.54 35.88
C PRO A 735 16.77 -2.67 36.70
N ALA A 736 16.34 -1.44 37.00
CA ALA A 736 17.03 -0.51 37.88
C ALA A 736 16.69 -0.75 39.37
N LYS A 737 17.52 -0.27 40.31
CA LYS A 737 17.25 -0.41 41.76
C LYS A 737 15.86 0.08 42.18
N ALA A 738 15.35 1.15 41.56
CA ALA A 738 14.02 1.68 41.82
C ALA A 738 12.89 0.67 41.53
N PHE A 739 13.07 -0.19 40.52
CA PHE A 739 12.10 -1.25 40.21
C PHE A 739 12.03 -2.30 41.33
N TYR A 740 13.17 -2.76 41.85
CA TYR A 740 13.21 -3.71 42.97
C TYR A 740 12.57 -3.12 44.25
N ALA A 741 12.79 -1.83 44.53
CA ALA A 741 12.14 -1.14 45.65
C ALA A 741 10.62 -1.11 45.50
N ALA A 742 10.12 -0.68 44.34
CA ALA A 742 8.68 -0.56 44.08
C ALA A 742 7.98 -1.92 43.90
N LEU A 743 8.71 -2.97 43.48
CA LEU A 743 8.20 -4.34 43.45
C LEU A 743 8.04 -4.92 44.87
N ALA A 744 8.91 -4.54 45.82
CA ALA A 744 8.80 -4.95 47.22
C ALA A 744 7.50 -4.48 47.90
N GLU A 745 6.94 -3.34 47.46
CA GLU A 745 5.65 -2.83 47.92
C GLU A 745 4.47 -3.69 47.45
N CYS A 746 4.67 -4.53 46.43
CA CYS A 746 3.65 -5.40 45.83
C CYS A 746 3.75 -6.86 46.31
N ALA A 747 4.73 -7.17 47.17
CA ALA A 747 5.01 -8.52 47.66
C ALA A 747 4.08 -8.92 48.81
N ALA A 748 3.35 -10.03 48.62
CA ALA A 748 2.48 -10.59 49.65
C ALA A 748 3.25 -11.38 50.72
N ASP A 749 4.42 -11.96 50.38
CA ASP A 749 5.30 -12.60 51.36
C ASP A 749 6.29 -11.58 51.95
N ALA A 750 6.43 -11.62 53.28
CA ALA A 750 7.28 -10.69 54.01
C ALA A 750 8.77 -10.94 53.74
N ALA A 751 9.18 -12.20 53.52
CA ALA A 751 10.58 -12.55 53.25
C ALA A 751 11.00 -12.14 51.83
N GLU A 752 10.16 -12.36 50.81
CA GLU A 752 10.35 -11.79 49.47
C GLU A 752 10.38 -10.25 49.50
N ALA A 753 9.47 -9.60 50.24
CA ALA A 753 9.44 -8.15 50.38
C ALA A 753 10.72 -7.58 51.04
N GLU A 754 11.24 -8.25 52.07
CA GLU A 754 12.52 -7.90 52.70
C GLU A 754 13.71 -8.16 51.76
N ARG A 755 13.69 -9.28 51.03
CA ARG A 755 14.73 -9.65 50.06
C ARG A 755 14.85 -8.65 48.91
N LEU A 756 13.72 -8.21 48.34
CA LEU A 756 13.67 -7.19 47.31
C LEU A 756 14.20 -5.85 47.82
N ARG A 757 13.84 -5.43 49.04
CA ARG A 757 14.40 -4.24 49.70
C ARG A 757 15.90 -4.37 49.92
N TRP A 758 16.38 -5.50 50.42
CA TRP A 758 17.81 -5.76 50.67
C TRP A 758 18.67 -5.62 49.40
N LEU A 759 18.19 -6.07 48.24
CA LEU A 759 18.91 -5.91 46.96
C LEU A 759 19.17 -4.43 46.58
N THR A 760 18.43 -3.49 47.17
CA THR A 760 18.60 -2.05 46.93
C THR A 760 19.63 -1.38 47.86
N THR A 761 20.01 -2.02 48.97
CA THR A 761 20.92 -1.45 50.00
C THR A 761 22.39 -1.42 49.56
N ALA A 762 23.27 -1.04 50.48
CA ALA A 762 24.73 -1.16 50.34
C ALA A 762 25.18 -2.63 50.38
N ASP A 763 24.64 -3.42 51.33
CA ASP A 763 25.01 -4.83 51.51
C ASP A 763 24.58 -5.69 50.31
N GLY A 764 23.38 -5.43 49.76
CA GLY A 764 22.89 -6.07 48.54
C GLY A 764 23.58 -5.62 47.26
N ALA A 765 24.44 -4.60 47.29
CA ALA A 765 25.02 -4.02 46.07
C ALA A 765 25.95 -4.98 45.31
N ALA A 766 26.57 -5.96 46.00
CA ALA A 766 27.39 -6.97 45.35
C ALA A 766 26.54 -7.93 44.49
N GLU A 767 25.44 -8.45 45.04
CA GLU A 767 24.51 -9.32 44.29
C GLU A 767 23.79 -8.55 43.19
N PHE A 768 23.37 -7.30 43.44
CA PHE A 768 22.77 -6.47 42.40
C PHE A 768 23.74 -6.29 41.20
N ARG A 769 25.03 -6.08 41.44
CA ARG A 769 26.05 -6.05 40.37
C ARG A 769 26.19 -7.40 39.65
N ALA A 770 26.09 -8.52 40.38
CA ALA A 770 26.13 -9.86 39.78
C ALA A 770 24.91 -10.11 38.87
N ARG A 771 23.69 -9.79 39.32
CA ARG A 771 22.45 -9.87 38.52
C ARG A 771 22.51 -9.01 37.26
N VAL A 772 23.11 -7.81 37.36
CA VAL A 772 23.39 -6.93 36.22
C VAL A 772 24.35 -7.58 35.22
N ALA A 773 25.44 -8.19 35.68
CA ALA A 773 26.41 -8.87 34.83
C ALA A 773 25.82 -10.13 34.17
N ASP A 774 24.91 -10.83 34.87
CA ASP A 774 24.17 -11.99 34.37
C ASP A 774 23.01 -11.62 33.42
N THR A 775 22.80 -10.32 33.14
CA THR A 775 21.74 -9.83 32.26
C THR A 775 20.32 -10.22 32.69
N VAL A 776 20.09 -10.31 34.01
CA VAL A 776 18.75 -10.55 34.60
C VAL A 776 17.78 -9.46 34.14
N THR A 777 16.60 -9.88 33.68
CA THR A 777 15.60 -8.99 33.06
C THR A 777 14.45 -8.60 33.98
N TYR A 778 13.61 -7.63 33.61
CA TYR A 778 12.35 -7.35 34.34
C TYR A 778 11.47 -8.60 34.44
N ALA A 779 11.28 -9.33 33.33
CA ALA A 779 10.53 -10.59 33.30
C ALA A 779 11.15 -11.66 34.23
N ASP A 780 12.49 -11.79 34.27
CA ASP A 780 13.14 -12.73 35.19
C ASP A 780 12.81 -12.41 36.66
N VAL A 781 12.86 -11.13 37.06
CA VAL A 781 12.59 -10.73 38.45
C VAL A 781 11.12 -10.92 38.80
N LEU A 782 10.21 -10.58 37.89
CA LEU A 782 8.75 -10.75 38.07
C LEU A 782 8.33 -12.22 38.19
N LEU A 783 9.10 -13.15 37.61
CA LEU A 783 8.88 -14.59 37.74
C LEU A 783 9.69 -15.23 38.90
N GLU A 784 10.73 -14.55 39.39
CA GLU A 784 11.53 -15.01 40.55
C GLU A 784 10.85 -14.71 41.89
N PHE A 785 10.19 -13.55 42.01
CA PHE A 785 9.50 -13.12 43.23
C PHE A 785 7.99 -13.29 43.08
N ALA A 786 7.54 -14.54 43.17
CA ALA A 786 6.18 -14.95 42.81
C ALA A 786 5.09 -14.41 43.76
N SER A 787 5.43 -13.93 44.96
CA SER A 787 4.47 -13.21 45.83
C SER A 787 4.30 -11.74 45.43
N ALA A 788 5.22 -11.19 44.64
CA ALA A 788 5.22 -9.81 44.18
C ALA A 788 4.57 -9.71 42.80
N GLN A 789 3.25 -9.78 42.76
CA GLN A 789 2.45 -9.73 41.52
C GLN A 789 1.70 -8.39 41.35
N PRO A 790 2.37 -7.29 40.95
CA PRO A 790 1.66 -6.09 40.50
C PRO A 790 0.73 -6.41 39.32
N SER A 791 -0.43 -5.74 39.30
CA SER A 791 -1.41 -5.84 38.21
C SER A 791 -0.87 -5.26 36.89
N ALA A 792 -1.53 -5.55 35.78
CA ALA A 792 -1.17 -5.03 34.46
C ALA A 792 -1.02 -3.49 34.43
N GLN A 793 -1.94 -2.78 35.09
CA GLN A 793 -1.95 -1.33 35.25
C GLN A 793 -0.68 -0.84 35.98
N ARG A 794 -0.28 -1.54 37.05
CA ARG A 794 0.92 -1.22 37.84
C ARG A 794 2.19 -1.59 37.07
N LEU A 795 2.21 -2.68 36.30
CA LEU A 795 3.34 -3.06 35.43
C LEU A 795 3.68 -1.98 34.39
N VAL A 796 2.68 -1.34 33.77
CA VAL A 796 2.89 -0.23 32.80
C VAL A 796 3.59 0.98 33.45
N ALA A 797 3.41 1.19 34.75
CA ALA A 797 4.09 2.24 35.52
C ALA A 797 5.46 1.83 36.09
N LEU A 798 5.69 0.53 36.31
CA LEU A 798 6.92 0.01 36.93
C LEU A 798 8.03 -0.33 35.92
N VAL A 799 7.66 -0.82 34.72
CA VAL A 799 8.63 -1.24 33.69
C VAL A 799 9.02 -0.03 32.82
N ALA A 800 10.32 0.13 32.57
CA ALA A 800 10.82 1.25 31.76
C ALA A 800 10.34 1.17 30.29
N PRO A 801 10.18 2.30 29.58
CA PRO A 801 9.79 2.28 28.18
C PRO A 801 10.93 1.80 27.25
N ILE A 802 10.57 1.10 26.18
CA ILE A 802 11.51 0.73 25.10
C ILE A 802 12.02 2.01 24.41
N LYS A 803 13.34 2.18 24.38
CA LYS A 803 14.04 3.29 23.71
C LYS A 803 14.49 2.90 22.30
N PRO A 804 14.57 3.85 21.34
CA PRO A 804 15.10 3.56 20.01
C PRO A 804 16.56 3.11 20.07
N ARG A 805 16.91 2.13 19.24
CA ARG A 805 18.30 1.71 19.04
C ARG A 805 18.84 2.37 17.79
N HIS A 806 19.86 3.20 17.96
CA HIS A 806 20.50 3.92 16.85
C HIS A 806 21.48 3.01 16.11
N TYR A 807 21.44 3.05 14.80
CA TYR A 807 22.39 2.41 13.89
C TYR A 807 22.87 3.46 12.89
N SER A 808 24.19 3.60 12.70
CA SER A 808 24.76 4.52 11.72
C SER A 808 24.33 4.09 10.30
N ILE A 809 23.88 5.05 9.48
CA ILE A 809 23.33 4.77 8.15
C ILE A 809 24.44 4.32 7.19
N ALA A 810 24.15 3.30 6.36
CA ALA A 810 25.08 2.63 5.46
C ALA A 810 24.93 3.02 3.96
N SER A 811 24.16 4.07 3.69
CA SER A 811 23.84 4.56 2.34
C SER A 811 24.00 6.07 2.20
N SER A 812 24.32 6.56 1.00
CA SER A 812 24.11 7.96 0.61
C SER A 812 22.68 8.17 0.10
N ALA A 813 22.01 9.21 0.61
CA ALA A 813 20.70 9.65 0.12
C ALA A 813 20.73 10.15 -1.35
N ARG A 814 21.91 10.53 -1.87
CA ARG A 814 22.09 10.89 -3.29
C ARG A 814 22.26 9.68 -4.18
N MET A 815 22.94 8.63 -3.71
CA MET A 815 23.10 7.39 -4.47
C MET A 815 21.81 6.55 -4.44
N HIS A 816 21.13 6.51 -3.30
CA HIS A 816 19.93 5.71 -3.06
C HIS A 816 18.72 6.60 -2.69
N PRO A 817 18.22 7.43 -3.63
CA PRO A 817 17.11 8.33 -3.36
C PRO A 817 15.83 7.54 -3.04
N GLY A 818 15.27 7.77 -1.86
CA GLY A 818 14.11 7.03 -1.37
C GLY A 818 14.44 5.70 -0.66
N SER A 819 15.70 5.46 -0.30
CA SER A 819 16.11 4.30 0.51
C SER A 819 17.08 4.69 1.63
N VAL A 820 17.03 3.96 2.75
CA VAL A 820 17.99 4.07 3.87
C VAL A 820 18.47 2.69 4.28
N HIS A 821 19.78 2.47 4.27
CA HIS A 821 20.39 1.15 4.47
C HIS A 821 21.09 1.06 5.83
N LEU A 822 21.09 -0.13 6.45
CA LEU A 822 21.83 -0.41 7.70
C LEU A 822 22.73 -1.65 7.54
N CYS A 823 23.85 -1.65 8.27
CA CYS A 823 24.70 -2.82 8.47
C CYS A 823 24.62 -3.29 9.93
N VAL A 824 23.99 -4.43 10.19
CA VAL A 824 23.60 -4.85 11.55
C VAL A 824 24.25 -6.18 11.90
N VAL A 825 24.78 -6.30 13.12
CA VAL A 825 25.21 -7.57 13.71
C VAL A 825 24.13 -8.07 14.66
N ALA A 826 23.68 -9.32 14.51
CA ALA A 826 22.81 -9.95 15.48
C ALA A 826 23.57 -10.19 16.79
N VAL A 827 23.03 -9.73 17.91
CA VAL A 827 23.64 -9.94 19.23
C VAL A 827 22.97 -11.13 19.89
N GLU A 828 23.73 -12.21 20.11
CA GLU A 828 23.33 -13.35 20.94
C GLU A 828 24.41 -13.68 21.98
N TRP A 829 23.99 -14.18 23.14
CA TRP A 829 24.87 -14.70 24.19
C TRP A 829 24.18 -15.81 24.99
N ARG A 830 24.91 -16.37 25.97
CA ARG A 830 24.33 -17.21 27.03
C ARG A 830 24.57 -16.55 28.37
N ASP A 831 23.56 -16.57 29.24
CA ASP A 831 23.70 -16.16 30.64
C ASP A 831 24.37 -17.26 31.49
N SER A 832 24.64 -16.99 32.77
CA SER A 832 25.27 -17.96 33.69
C SER A 832 24.41 -19.22 33.91
N ARG A 833 23.10 -19.12 33.67
CA ARG A 833 22.14 -20.24 33.70
C ARG A 833 22.10 -21.01 32.38
N GLY A 834 22.94 -20.65 31.41
CA GLY A 834 23.07 -21.27 30.10
C GLY A 834 21.95 -20.92 29.10
N ARG A 835 20.99 -20.07 29.47
CA ARG A 835 19.86 -19.68 28.63
C ARG A 835 20.36 -18.85 27.45
N ARG A 836 19.86 -19.11 26.23
CA ARG A 836 20.16 -18.25 25.08
C ARG A 836 19.45 -16.91 25.25
N ARG A 837 20.22 -15.83 25.15
CA ARG A 837 19.75 -14.45 25.20
C ARG A 837 20.11 -13.75 23.90
N ALA A 838 19.33 -12.74 23.52
CA ALA A 838 19.51 -12.00 22.29
C ALA A 838 19.19 -10.51 22.50
N GLY A 839 19.83 -9.65 21.73
CA GLY A 839 19.54 -8.22 21.74
C GLY A 839 18.18 -7.95 21.10
N GLN A 840 17.25 -7.37 21.85
CA GLN A 840 15.86 -7.08 21.45
C GLN A 840 15.77 -6.51 20.02
N CYS A 841 16.32 -5.32 19.79
CA CYS A 841 16.20 -4.65 18.49
C CYS A 841 16.95 -5.39 17.36
N THR A 842 18.09 -6.04 17.65
CA THR A 842 18.79 -6.83 16.62
C THR A 842 18.05 -8.11 16.24
N ARG A 843 17.38 -8.77 17.21
CA ARG A 843 16.53 -9.94 16.96
C ARG A 843 15.26 -9.56 16.22
N PHE A 844 14.65 -8.42 16.57
CA PHE A 844 13.54 -7.83 15.84
C PHE A 844 13.92 -7.61 14.36
N LEU A 845 15.02 -6.89 14.08
CA LEU A 845 15.51 -6.67 12.72
C LEU A 845 15.86 -7.98 11.98
N ASP A 846 16.42 -8.97 12.68
CA ASP A 846 16.75 -10.28 12.11
C ASP A 846 15.50 -11.15 11.83
N ALA A 847 14.35 -10.85 12.41
CA ALA A 847 13.07 -11.50 12.11
C ALA A 847 12.33 -10.92 10.88
N LEU A 848 12.59 -9.66 10.51
CA LEU A 848 11.86 -8.97 9.43
C LEU A 848 12.07 -9.58 8.03
N ALA A 849 11.04 -9.50 7.19
CA ALA A 849 11.04 -9.81 5.77
C ALA A 849 10.73 -8.57 4.91
N PRO A 850 11.05 -8.57 3.60
CA PRO A 850 10.65 -7.50 2.68
C PRO A 850 9.13 -7.27 2.69
N GLY A 851 8.73 -6.00 2.78
CA GLY A 851 7.34 -5.55 2.96
C GLY A 851 6.98 -5.18 4.39
N ASP A 852 7.67 -5.72 5.41
CA ASP A 852 7.39 -5.44 6.81
C ASP A 852 7.60 -3.97 7.17
N ALA A 853 6.71 -3.43 8.00
CA ALA A 853 6.74 -2.04 8.43
C ALA A 853 7.56 -1.86 9.72
N VAL A 854 8.40 -0.84 9.77
CA VAL A 854 9.25 -0.50 10.92
C VAL A 854 9.10 0.98 11.26
N VAL A 855 8.92 1.27 12.54
CA VAL A 855 8.96 2.64 13.07
C VAL A 855 10.41 3.04 13.28
N VAL A 856 10.79 4.20 12.74
CA VAL A 856 12.14 4.76 12.84
C VAL A 856 12.12 6.26 13.14
N SER A 857 13.22 6.78 13.65
CA SER A 857 13.51 8.22 13.75
C SER A 857 14.91 8.49 13.21
N VAL A 858 15.17 9.71 12.75
CA VAL A 858 16.52 10.13 12.31
C VAL A 858 17.18 10.93 13.43
N LYS A 859 18.41 10.58 13.77
CA LYS A 859 19.23 11.30 14.74
C LYS A 859 20.46 11.87 14.01
N PRO A 860 20.61 13.21 13.97
CA PRO A 860 21.81 13.85 13.45
C PRO A 860 23.09 13.37 14.17
N SER A 861 24.16 13.13 13.42
CA SER A 861 25.49 12.84 13.96
C SER A 861 26.50 13.94 13.63
N VAL A 862 27.60 13.98 14.39
CA VAL A 862 28.81 14.74 14.06
C VAL A 862 29.68 14.04 13.00
N MET A 863 29.34 12.82 12.59
CA MET A 863 30.05 12.04 11.57
C MET A 863 29.83 12.59 10.13
N LYS A 864 30.09 13.87 9.89
CA LYS A 864 29.90 14.53 8.58
C LYS A 864 31.20 14.51 7.76
N LEU A 865 31.07 14.45 6.43
CA LEU A 865 32.20 14.66 5.51
C LEU A 865 32.75 16.09 5.64
N PRO A 866 34.04 16.34 5.30
CA PRO A 866 34.61 17.69 5.31
C PRO A 866 33.87 18.63 4.35
N PRO A 867 33.83 19.95 4.63
CA PRO A 867 33.09 20.91 3.83
C PRO A 867 33.68 21.13 2.43
N CYS A 868 34.99 20.92 2.23
CA CYS A 868 35.61 20.95 0.91
C CYS A 868 35.80 19.53 0.38
N ASP A 869 35.30 19.27 -0.83
CA ASP A 869 35.43 17.95 -1.45
C ASP A 869 36.90 17.55 -1.70
N GLU A 870 37.85 18.48 -1.84
CA GLU A 870 39.25 18.14 -2.08
C GLU A 870 40.03 17.73 -0.81
N GLN A 871 39.44 17.91 0.39
CA GLN A 871 40.09 17.51 1.65
C GLN A 871 40.22 15.98 1.76
N PRO A 872 41.39 15.45 2.19
CA PRO A 872 41.58 14.04 2.46
C PRO A 872 40.64 13.50 3.54
N VAL A 873 40.14 12.27 3.34
CA VAL A 873 39.24 11.59 4.29
C VAL A 873 39.90 10.29 4.75
N ILE A 874 40.13 10.16 6.05
CA ILE A 874 40.74 8.98 6.67
C ILE A 874 39.71 8.29 7.56
N MET A 875 39.34 7.05 7.22
CA MET A 875 38.27 6.29 7.83
C MET A 875 38.83 5.04 8.50
N ALA A 876 38.38 4.72 9.71
CA ALA A 876 38.75 3.52 10.44
C ALA A 876 37.48 2.77 10.87
N GLY A 877 37.11 1.74 10.10
CA GLY A 877 35.89 0.96 10.26
C GLY A 877 36.14 -0.44 10.80
N LEU A 878 35.51 -0.78 11.93
CA LEU A 878 35.67 -2.08 12.58
C LEU A 878 34.36 -2.87 12.54
N GLY A 879 34.33 -3.96 11.76
CA GLY A 879 33.12 -4.74 11.52
C GLY A 879 31.97 -3.86 11.01
N THR A 880 30.84 -3.85 11.71
CA THR A 880 29.67 -3.01 11.35
C THR A 880 29.93 -1.51 11.41
N GLY A 881 31.02 -1.07 12.06
CA GLY A 881 31.51 0.32 11.98
C GLY A 881 31.95 0.75 10.57
N MET A 882 31.91 -0.17 9.59
CA MET A 882 32.01 0.14 8.17
C MET A 882 30.79 0.90 7.61
N ALA A 883 29.62 0.86 8.28
CA ALA A 883 28.37 1.47 7.81
C ALA A 883 28.52 2.95 7.35
N PRO A 884 28.90 3.92 8.19
CA PRO A 884 28.99 5.32 7.77
C PRO A 884 30.04 5.53 6.66
N PHE A 885 31.09 4.69 6.63
CA PHE A 885 32.14 4.79 5.61
C PHE A 885 31.71 4.28 4.24
N ARG A 886 30.74 3.35 4.18
CA ARG A 886 30.07 2.99 2.93
C ARG A 886 29.31 4.19 2.39
N ALA A 887 28.50 4.85 3.23
CA ALA A 887 27.77 6.07 2.86
C ALA A 887 28.72 7.21 2.41
N PHE A 888 29.86 7.39 3.08
CA PHE A 888 30.88 8.37 2.68
C PHE A 888 31.44 8.08 1.28
N ILE A 889 31.82 6.84 1.01
CA ILE A 889 32.38 6.44 -0.29
C ILE A 889 31.33 6.59 -1.39
N GLU A 890 30.07 6.20 -1.14
CA GLU A 890 28.96 6.41 -2.08
C GLU A 890 28.73 7.89 -2.39
N GLU A 891 28.72 8.77 -1.38
CA GLU A 891 28.57 10.22 -1.58
C GLU A 891 29.71 10.76 -2.46
N ARG A 892 30.96 10.41 -2.16
CA ARG A 892 32.12 10.83 -2.97
C ARG A 892 32.09 10.26 -4.38
N ALA A 893 31.59 9.03 -4.58
CA ALA A 893 31.38 8.46 -5.90
C ALA A 893 30.37 9.26 -6.72
N VAL A 894 29.24 9.66 -6.13
CA VAL A 894 28.25 10.54 -6.80
C VAL A 894 28.85 11.90 -7.14
N ARG A 895 29.62 12.51 -6.24
CA ARG A 895 30.30 13.80 -6.49
C ARG A 895 31.30 13.69 -7.65
N GLN A 896 32.10 12.63 -7.69
CA GLN A 896 33.06 12.37 -8.77
C GLN A 896 32.35 12.12 -10.13
N GLN A 897 31.25 11.36 -10.14
CA GLN A 897 30.43 11.14 -11.34
C GLN A 897 29.77 12.44 -11.85
N GLN A 898 29.48 13.39 -10.96
CA GLN A 898 29.01 14.74 -11.31
C GLN A 898 30.14 15.68 -11.77
N GLY A 899 31.38 15.19 -11.88
CA GLY A 899 32.54 15.96 -12.34
C GLY A 899 33.20 16.82 -11.27
N ALA A 900 32.85 16.66 -9.99
CA ALA A 900 33.56 17.35 -8.90
C ALA A 900 34.93 16.70 -8.65
N ALA A 901 35.94 17.53 -8.36
CA ALA A 901 37.20 17.06 -7.82
C ALA A 901 36.98 16.50 -6.40
N VAL A 902 37.51 15.32 -6.12
CA VAL A 902 37.40 14.65 -4.82
C VAL A 902 38.79 14.32 -4.27
N GLY A 903 38.99 14.63 -2.99
CA GLY A 903 40.24 14.37 -2.27
C GLY A 903 40.48 12.89 -2.00
N PRO A 904 41.72 12.50 -1.64
CA PRO A 904 42.09 11.11 -1.45
C PRO A 904 41.36 10.50 -0.25
N MET A 905 40.79 9.30 -0.45
CA MET A 905 40.12 8.54 0.59
C MET A 905 40.98 7.36 1.06
N THR A 906 41.14 7.22 2.37
CA THR A 906 41.88 6.13 3.01
C THR A 906 40.97 5.38 3.97
N LEU A 907 40.78 4.06 3.78
CA LEU A 907 40.00 3.20 4.66
C LEU A 907 40.88 2.15 5.34
N TYR A 908 40.93 2.20 6.67
CA TYR A 908 41.41 1.11 7.51
C TYR A 908 40.23 0.23 7.93
N PHE A 909 40.07 -0.93 7.28
CA PHE A 909 39.02 -1.88 7.61
C PHE A 909 39.57 -3.03 8.48
N GLY A 910 38.88 -3.34 9.58
CA GLY A 910 39.26 -4.43 10.49
C GLY A 910 38.14 -5.41 10.79
N SER A 911 38.42 -6.71 10.69
CA SER A 911 37.50 -7.77 11.10
C SER A 911 38.23 -9.03 11.60
N ARG A 912 37.49 -10.13 11.84
CA ARG A 912 38.08 -11.41 12.28
C ARG A 912 38.80 -12.13 11.15
N HIS A 913 38.09 -12.41 10.06
CA HIS A 913 38.52 -13.24 8.94
C HIS A 913 38.09 -12.62 7.62
N ARG A 914 38.93 -12.65 6.58
CA ARG A 914 38.58 -12.13 5.25
C ARG A 914 37.42 -12.92 4.63
N ALA A 915 37.48 -14.24 4.70
CA ALA A 915 36.48 -15.12 4.08
C ALA A 915 35.10 -15.07 4.77
N MET A 916 35.02 -14.61 6.03
CA MET A 916 33.79 -14.68 6.83
C MET A 916 33.20 -13.31 7.17
N GLU A 917 34.02 -12.27 7.36
CA GLU A 917 33.61 -10.94 7.81
C GLU A 917 34.24 -9.79 6.98
N TYR A 918 34.49 -9.97 5.68
CA TYR A 918 34.88 -8.86 4.81
C TYR A 918 33.65 -8.17 4.21
N LEU A 919 33.00 -7.35 5.03
CA LEU A 919 31.76 -6.65 4.71
C LEU A 919 31.96 -5.69 3.51
N TYR A 920 31.08 -5.80 2.51
CA TYR A 920 31.12 -5.02 1.26
C TYR A 920 32.46 -5.17 0.48
N GLY A 921 33.18 -6.29 0.63
CA GLY A 921 34.50 -6.47 0.04
C GLY A 921 34.55 -6.20 -1.47
N GLU A 922 33.59 -6.71 -2.24
CA GLU A 922 33.50 -6.50 -3.70
C GLU A 922 33.28 -5.02 -4.06
N GLU A 923 32.39 -4.31 -3.35
CA GLU A 923 32.18 -2.87 -3.54
C GLU A 923 33.45 -2.07 -3.24
N LEU A 924 34.14 -2.39 -2.14
CA LEU A 924 35.34 -1.68 -1.69
C LEU A 924 36.55 -1.93 -2.60
N GLU A 925 36.72 -3.16 -3.08
CA GLU A 925 37.75 -3.48 -4.07
C GLU A 925 37.46 -2.79 -5.42
N ALA A 926 36.19 -2.68 -5.83
CA ALA A 926 35.81 -1.92 -7.02
C ALA A 926 36.08 -0.41 -6.89
N TYR A 927 35.72 0.22 -5.75
CA TYR A 927 36.03 1.64 -5.51
C TYR A 927 37.54 1.91 -5.37
N HIS A 928 38.32 0.94 -4.89
CA HIS A 928 39.79 1.03 -4.87
C HIS A 928 40.38 0.93 -6.28
N ALA A 929 39.91 -0.02 -7.09
CA ALA A 929 40.33 -0.18 -8.49
C ALA A 929 39.95 1.02 -9.37
N ALA A 930 38.82 1.68 -9.09
CA ALA A 930 38.41 2.93 -9.73
C ALA A 930 39.21 4.18 -9.27
N GLY A 931 40.10 4.04 -8.28
CA GLY A 931 40.94 5.13 -7.76
C GLY A 931 40.25 6.09 -6.79
N LEU A 932 38.93 6.00 -6.60
CA LEU A 932 38.17 6.79 -5.62
C LEU A 932 38.65 6.50 -4.19
N LEU A 933 38.70 5.21 -3.83
CA LEU A 933 39.25 4.78 -2.55
C LEU A 933 40.77 4.62 -2.67
N THR A 934 41.49 5.73 -2.59
CA THR A 934 42.95 5.83 -2.83
C THR A 934 43.76 4.80 -2.05
N ASN A 935 43.42 4.55 -0.78
CA ASN A 935 44.11 3.55 0.05
C ASN A 935 43.13 2.63 0.78
N LEU A 936 43.17 1.34 0.47
CA LEU A 936 42.41 0.30 1.18
C LEU A 936 43.37 -0.54 2.05
N ARG A 937 43.23 -0.43 3.38
CA ARG A 937 44.12 -1.04 4.37
C ARG A 937 43.37 -2.07 5.22
N LEU A 938 43.54 -3.34 4.86
CA LEU A 938 42.83 -4.45 5.49
C LEU A 938 43.60 -5.05 6.68
N ALA A 939 42.88 -5.33 7.78
CA ALA A 939 43.40 -5.96 8.98
C ALA A 939 42.49 -7.11 9.44
N PHE A 940 42.90 -8.35 9.16
CA PHE A 940 42.20 -9.56 9.61
C PHE A 940 42.92 -10.14 10.82
N SER A 941 42.22 -10.24 11.95
CA SER A 941 42.83 -10.52 13.25
C SER A 941 43.04 -12.00 13.56
N ARG A 942 42.49 -12.91 12.74
CA ARG A 942 42.48 -14.37 12.96
C ARG A 942 42.88 -15.23 11.76
N ASP A 943 43.25 -14.63 10.62
CA ASP A 943 43.68 -15.39 9.42
C ASP A 943 45.15 -15.85 9.50
N GLN A 944 45.88 -15.41 10.53
CA GLN A 944 47.26 -15.79 10.81
C GLN A 944 47.51 -15.85 12.33
N ARG A 945 48.64 -16.43 12.74
CA ARG A 945 49.00 -16.63 14.15
C ARG A 945 49.08 -15.32 14.96
N ASP A 946 49.67 -14.29 14.36
CA ASP A 946 49.88 -13.00 15.02
C ASP A 946 48.72 -12.04 14.72
N LYS A 947 48.19 -11.37 15.75
CA LYS A 947 47.00 -10.52 15.58
C LYS A 947 47.35 -9.24 14.83
N VAL A 948 46.78 -9.08 13.64
CA VAL A 948 46.86 -7.84 12.85
C VAL A 948 45.59 -7.01 13.07
N TYR A 949 45.77 -5.77 13.51
CA TYR A 949 44.70 -4.80 13.75
C TYR A 949 44.97 -3.48 13.00
N ILE A 950 43.97 -2.59 12.93
CA ILE A 950 44.05 -1.33 12.18
C ILE A 950 45.19 -0.41 12.65
N GLN A 951 45.47 -0.34 13.95
CA GLN A 951 46.59 0.43 14.52
C GLN A 951 47.96 -0.06 14.03
N HIS A 952 48.09 -1.34 13.62
CA HIS A 952 49.32 -1.84 13.02
C HIS A 952 49.49 -1.34 11.58
N ARG A 953 48.39 -1.20 10.83
CA ARG A 953 48.38 -0.59 9.49
C ARG A 953 48.63 0.91 9.58
N MET A 954 47.96 1.62 10.48
CA MET A 954 48.18 3.05 10.71
C MET A 954 49.65 3.38 11.04
N ARG A 955 50.34 2.55 11.82
CA ARG A 955 51.78 2.70 12.08
C ARG A 955 52.66 2.46 10.84
N GLN A 956 52.23 1.63 9.89
CA GLN A 956 52.91 1.43 8.60
C GLN A 956 52.73 2.67 7.69
N ASP A 957 51.58 3.34 7.79
CA ASP A 957 51.19 4.50 7.00
C ASP A 957 51.47 5.85 7.70
N ALA A 958 52.39 5.88 8.67
CA ALA A 958 52.66 7.04 9.53
C ALA A 958 52.91 8.35 8.77
N ALA A 959 53.63 8.30 7.64
CA ALA A 959 53.89 9.47 6.80
C ALA A 959 52.63 10.01 6.12
N LEU A 960 51.76 9.13 5.61
CA LEU A 960 50.48 9.49 5.01
C LEU A 960 49.53 10.10 6.04
N LEU A 961 49.47 9.51 7.23
CA LEU A 961 48.65 10.04 8.33
C LEU A 961 49.12 11.44 8.76
N ALA A 962 50.43 11.66 8.85
CA ALA A 962 50.98 12.97 9.18
C ALA A 962 50.69 14.02 8.10
N ASP A 963 50.93 13.69 6.82
CA ASP A 963 50.71 14.61 5.70
C ASP A 963 49.23 15.00 5.56
N HIS A 964 48.34 14.01 5.48
CA HIS A 964 46.90 14.26 5.34
C HIS A 964 46.30 15.03 6.53
N MET A 965 46.75 14.76 7.77
CA MET A 965 46.18 15.41 8.97
C MET A 965 46.83 16.75 9.34
N LEU A 966 48.09 17.01 8.95
CA LEU A 966 48.80 18.22 9.36
C LEU A 966 49.01 19.21 8.20
N ALA A 967 49.29 18.72 6.99
CA ALA A 967 49.59 19.57 5.83
C ALA A 967 48.38 19.79 4.92
N ALA A 968 47.61 18.73 4.61
CA ALA A 968 46.51 18.78 3.64
C ALA A 968 45.11 19.01 4.26
N ASP A 969 45.04 19.43 5.53
CA ASP A 969 43.81 19.78 6.27
C ASP A 969 42.69 18.70 6.26
N GLY A 970 43.05 17.42 6.11
CA GLY A 970 42.11 16.29 6.06
C GLY A 970 41.44 15.94 7.40
N ALA A 971 40.46 15.06 7.37
CA ALA A 971 39.72 14.63 8.57
C ALA A 971 39.84 13.13 8.84
N PHE A 972 39.87 12.76 10.13
CA PHE A 972 39.94 11.39 10.62
C PHE A 972 38.64 10.97 11.33
N TYR A 973 38.18 9.76 11.02
CA TYR A 973 36.95 9.17 11.52
C TYR A 973 37.20 7.75 12.04
N LEU A 974 36.74 7.42 13.25
CA LEU A 974 36.71 6.05 13.78
C LEU A 974 35.27 5.65 14.07
N CYS A 975 34.83 4.50 13.57
CA CYS A 975 33.55 3.91 13.93
C CYS A 975 33.69 2.41 14.26
N GLY A 976 33.06 1.97 15.36
CA GLY A 976 33.13 0.60 15.85
C GLY A 976 33.13 0.50 17.38
N PRO A 977 33.69 -0.59 17.96
CA PRO A 977 33.72 -0.77 19.40
C PRO A 977 34.68 0.20 20.09
N THR A 978 34.48 0.48 21.38
CA THR A 978 35.30 1.38 22.20
C THR A 978 36.75 0.93 22.47
N TRP A 979 37.04 -0.37 22.57
CA TRP A 979 38.35 -0.90 23.03
C TRP A 979 39.61 -0.48 22.23
N PRO A 980 39.60 -0.25 20.90
CA PRO A 980 40.78 0.12 20.13
C PRO A 980 41.00 1.65 20.05
N ALA A 981 40.11 2.48 20.61
CA ALA A 981 40.19 3.93 20.47
C ALA A 981 41.49 4.53 21.06
N ALA A 982 42.01 3.93 22.14
CA ALA A 982 43.32 4.30 22.71
C ALA A 982 44.47 3.92 21.77
N ASP A 983 44.52 2.67 21.30
CA ASP A 983 45.52 2.16 20.36
C ASP A 983 45.58 2.97 19.04
N VAL A 984 44.42 3.42 18.56
CA VAL A 984 44.26 4.28 17.37
C VAL A 984 44.77 5.69 17.65
N LYS A 985 44.47 6.29 18.80
CA LYS A 985 45.04 7.57 19.23
C LYS A 985 46.57 7.49 19.32
N ASP A 986 47.10 6.42 19.93
CA ASP A 986 48.54 6.22 20.06
C ASP A 986 49.23 6.03 18.71
N ALA A 987 48.59 5.35 17.76
CA ALA A 987 49.09 5.26 16.38
C ALA A 987 49.11 6.62 15.66
N MET A 988 48.10 7.47 15.87
CA MET A 988 48.06 8.82 15.30
C MET A 988 49.11 9.75 15.94
N VAL A 989 49.27 9.69 17.27
CA VAL A 989 50.33 10.43 18.00
C VAL A 989 51.72 9.97 17.54
N ALA A 990 51.94 8.68 17.32
CA ALA A 990 53.17 8.16 16.75
C ALA A 990 53.41 8.70 15.32
N ALA A 991 52.39 8.78 14.48
CA ALA A 991 52.51 9.37 13.14
C ALA A 991 52.94 10.84 13.19
N PHE A 992 52.26 11.66 14.01
CA PHE A 992 52.57 13.09 14.13
C PHE A 992 53.97 13.37 14.66
N THR A 993 54.47 12.52 15.57
CA THR A 993 55.79 12.67 16.19
C THR A 993 56.93 12.12 15.35
N THR A 994 56.72 11.02 14.61
CA THR A 994 57.78 10.36 13.82
C THR A 994 57.90 10.90 12.40
N ALA A 995 56.79 11.30 11.77
CA ALA A 995 56.75 11.79 10.40
C ALA A 995 56.23 13.23 10.26
N GLY A 996 55.38 13.69 11.17
CA GLY A 996 54.77 15.03 11.14
C GLY A 996 55.60 16.16 11.77
N GLY A 997 56.76 15.86 12.37
CA GLY A 997 57.62 16.85 13.02
C GLY A 997 57.05 17.47 14.31
N VAL A 998 55.92 16.98 14.82
CA VAL A 998 55.30 17.48 16.06
C VAL A 998 56.11 17.00 17.26
N ARG A 999 56.42 17.88 18.22
CA ARG A 999 57.17 17.48 19.42
C ARG A 999 56.31 16.51 20.27
N PRO A 1000 56.89 15.46 20.88
CA PRO A 1000 56.12 14.50 21.69
C PRO A 1000 55.27 15.11 22.82
N ALA A 1001 55.72 16.23 23.40
CA ALA A 1001 54.97 16.96 24.42
C ALA A 1001 53.71 17.66 23.88
N ASP A 1002 53.70 18.06 22.60
CA ASP A 1002 52.59 18.80 21.98
C ASP A 1002 51.61 17.87 21.25
N ALA A 1003 52.02 16.65 20.86
CA ALA A 1003 51.23 15.79 20.00
C ALA A 1003 49.85 15.39 20.56
N ASN A 1004 49.73 15.27 21.89
CA ASN A 1004 48.43 15.10 22.54
C ASN A 1004 47.56 16.36 22.39
N LYS A 1005 48.13 17.55 22.54
CA LYS A 1005 47.41 18.81 22.32
C LYS A 1005 46.95 18.91 20.86
N THR A 1006 47.78 18.54 19.89
CA THR A 1006 47.39 18.52 18.46
C THR A 1006 46.16 17.65 18.20
N ILE A 1007 46.01 16.51 18.90
CA ILE A 1007 44.80 15.67 18.80
C ILE A 1007 43.57 16.37 19.38
N GLU A 1008 43.71 17.07 20.51
CA GLU A 1008 42.59 17.82 21.09
C GLU A 1008 42.24 19.06 20.24
N ASP A 1009 43.23 19.81 19.72
CA ASP A 1009 43.04 20.90 18.75
C ASP A 1009 42.32 20.41 17.46
N LEU A 1010 42.58 19.18 17.01
CA LEU A 1010 41.89 18.56 15.87
C LEU A 1010 40.45 18.11 16.19
N LYS A 1011 40.15 17.72 17.43
CA LYS A 1011 38.78 17.44 17.89
C LYS A 1011 37.96 18.72 17.99
N GLU A 1012 38.53 19.79 18.54
CA GLU A 1012 37.89 21.12 18.64
C GLU A 1012 37.55 21.70 17.26
N ARG A 1013 38.31 21.33 16.22
CA ARG A 1013 38.06 21.68 14.82
C ARG A 1013 37.20 20.67 14.05
N GLU A 1014 36.61 19.68 14.74
CA GLU A 1014 35.79 18.62 14.13
C GLU A 1014 36.51 17.79 13.04
N ARG A 1015 37.85 17.73 13.10
CA ARG A 1015 38.71 16.98 12.16
C ARG A 1015 39.21 15.65 12.71
N TYR A 1016 38.93 15.32 13.97
CA TYR A 1016 39.20 14.02 14.57
C TYR A 1016 37.96 13.54 15.33
N ILE A 1017 37.11 12.75 14.66
CA ILE A 1017 35.77 12.40 15.14
C ILE A 1017 35.69 10.89 15.42
N LEU A 1018 35.15 10.51 16.59
CA LEU A 1018 35.02 9.11 17.02
C LEU A 1018 33.54 8.80 17.32
N GLU A 1019 32.94 7.86 16.60
CA GLU A 1019 31.60 7.33 16.89
C GLU A 1019 31.73 5.86 17.33
N VAL A 1020 32.03 5.67 18.62
CA VAL A 1020 32.31 4.36 19.22
C VAL A 1020 31.24 3.91 20.20
N TYR A 1021 30.97 2.60 20.22
CA TYR A 1021 29.87 1.97 20.98
C TYR A 1021 30.27 0.68 21.74
#